data_AF-A0A4E0QVX8-F1
#
_entry.id   AF-A0A4E0QVX8-F1
#
_cell.length_a   1.000
_cell.length_b   1.000
_cell.length_c   1.000
_cell.angle_alpha   90.00
_cell.angle_beta   90.00
_cell.angle_gamma   90.00
#
_symmetry.space_group_name_H-M   'P 1'
#
loop_
_entity.id
_entity.type
_entity.pdbx_description
1 polymer ?
#
loop_
_entity_poly.entity_id
_entity_poly.type
_entity_poly.pdbx_seq_one_letter_code
_entity_poly.pdbx_strand_id
1 'polypeptide(L)'
;MQRHTEAVARYRSEMDTLLNNLDAIDAATDNEQRRRHIDKALKHLKPLQNQGKHAPFDPNQLPFNIPKGEVRPPIEDEKELKRRFPAKPVKVATTTLLPDMLKVAQAPDSTDLEPTEDVQITPPIEALALELEHNPVKIYNWVHDNIQFIPTYGSIQGSQMTLETKSGNAFDTASLLIALLRASGIHARYAYGTVRIPINQAKNWVGGVTSPEAAMQLFGQGGIPTAGLAQGGVIKFLKLEHIWVEAWVDFFPSRGARHKTGDSWVPMDASFKQYEFSAGMDIQGNVPFDAEGFVDQIVNTAQINEDEGWVSDIDLQTIRTALNNYQTQWQTDLDNRHPGATLADMLDKQTIKPANRPSLAAALPYDLIAKADTWTTLPDHLRHTVTLKFYNSPSAQHLDDPSLNYTLSLPALNTQRFGVTYEPATEKDAQTLNHFITADTNTLPVYLLNLKPVLKRNEAVLSTGSVIGMGQTQYYTITLKNPHHVHSAKGRVTAGDEIVFGVNSNEIPLSVVQKRFNSINPNSAAENLHQMALHFWAEHDFLDRLTAQAYQVHRLRMPSVGLFSAPLSVSYSFGIARNGIYKNRQIDVKLNLQSVVAETESALFGYMSQSGIQGSYLEGSVIEQLFKYTQGRGLSATQLFIEATEQNIPIYLVTEENLERVLPQLAVHQEVITDIVNAIHAGQQVIVPQREIIHDNWKGTGYIIQDPLTGAGAYLIEGGLNGGLLESLFCEYSKLPLAQQILILAAAVIMAYLVAIVMVHAVMWIRAGMIVRAEISRIMALPMTTVTATVPEMVTASTTADGRGADDCYLEPSLKIYKVSFENDITIYKDKIGEAIEIKDPVWIDLNMDGQIQIPLDKNERVGYAGGSLMKVKAEFSVSPPYVHGPIENDIRIGVIGPGFNLSGLGEYHPEHELVSVTLPLKTWEKQTQFFGPSNPMSLSWSYSFDGVTYHSAGVSEHIVYVTLAEKLEYLDKVYLTLLHLATSNPGATTKAEAVEKTWSLFENLNFKTWDNRKFLYYGTGASGCFDYQSVTDFLKVFELPTESSAPCDGFANIFILSLWLNGITPECVQVYPEKILDYDEDGKPIREFMLVNNWEVINTSFPDRNTHKWKFQLHEETASMMPPFPNNNPFVYGDLKSVDGIAGQNINQPLEKAFSQHYLVTVNGDYYDPSYGLLHDSPEEFEENALFGYIMPDPYGTYDDFLARKHQHAGEVIFETTTTPSCGF
;
A
#
# COMPACT_ATOMS: atom_id res chain seq x y z
N MET A 1 17.45 41.02 3.44
CA MET A 1 17.35 41.89 2.24
C MET A 1 18.35 41.51 1.16
N GLN A 2 19.68 41.60 1.37
CA GLN A 2 20.66 41.28 0.31
C GLN A 2 20.46 39.89 -0.33
N ARG A 3 20.38 38.81 0.47
CA ARG A 3 20.15 37.44 -0.03
C ARG A 3 18.85 37.31 -0.84
N HIS A 4 17.81 38.06 -0.47
CA HIS A 4 16.56 38.10 -1.24
C HIS A 4 16.76 38.76 -2.60
N THR A 5 17.46 39.90 -2.64
CA THR A 5 17.78 40.59 -3.90
C THR A 5 18.62 39.69 -4.82
N GLU A 6 19.61 38.98 -4.28
CA GLU A 6 20.45 38.03 -5.02
C GLU A 6 19.63 36.84 -5.56
N ALA A 7 18.77 36.24 -4.74
CA ALA A 7 17.90 35.14 -5.15
C ALA A 7 16.92 35.57 -6.27
N VAL A 8 16.30 36.75 -6.15
CA VAL A 8 15.40 37.31 -7.18
C VAL A 8 16.16 37.62 -8.47
N ALA A 9 17.35 38.21 -8.38
CA ALA A 9 18.17 38.49 -9.55
C ALA A 9 18.57 37.21 -10.30
N ARG A 10 19.01 36.18 -9.57
CA ARG A 10 19.32 34.87 -10.14
C ARG A 10 18.10 34.23 -10.79
N TYR A 11 16.96 34.18 -10.09
CA TYR A 11 15.71 33.65 -10.63
C TYR A 11 15.32 34.33 -11.95
N ARG A 12 15.37 35.67 -12.00
CA ARG A 12 15.07 36.43 -13.22
C ARG A 12 16.03 36.08 -14.36
N SER A 13 17.33 36.01 -14.10
CA SER A 13 18.33 35.65 -15.11
C SER A 13 18.12 34.24 -15.68
N GLU A 14 17.79 33.26 -14.84
CA GLU A 14 17.53 31.88 -15.28
C GLU A 14 16.21 31.79 -16.06
N MET A 15 15.18 32.51 -15.61
CA MET A 15 13.90 32.61 -16.31
C MET A 15 14.06 33.26 -17.68
N ASP A 16 14.79 34.37 -17.77
CA ASP A 16 15.07 35.05 -19.04
C ASP A 16 15.83 34.11 -19.99
N THR A 17 16.78 33.34 -19.48
CA THR A 17 17.53 32.35 -20.29
C THR A 17 16.63 31.23 -20.79
N LEU A 18 15.73 30.72 -19.93
CA LEU A 18 14.74 29.72 -20.32
C LEU A 18 13.78 30.26 -21.39
N LEU A 19 13.18 31.43 -21.17
CA LEU A 19 12.27 32.07 -22.12
C LEU A 19 12.95 32.28 -23.48
N ASN A 20 14.19 32.82 -23.50
CA ASN A 20 14.96 32.96 -24.73
C ASN A 20 15.22 31.63 -25.45
N ASN A 21 15.43 30.54 -24.71
CA ASN A 21 15.60 29.22 -25.32
C ASN A 21 14.27 28.68 -25.87
N LEU A 22 13.14 28.92 -25.20
CA LEU A 22 11.80 28.52 -25.66
C LEU A 22 11.36 29.33 -26.89
N ASP A 23 11.58 30.65 -26.89
CA ASP A 23 11.30 31.53 -28.04
C ASP A 23 12.10 31.08 -29.27
N ALA A 24 13.34 30.60 -29.07
CA ALA A 24 14.16 30.05 -30.15
C ALA A 24 13.66 28.70 -30.70
N ILE A 25 12.93 27.90 -29.90
CA ILE A 25 12.28 26.67 -30.38
C ILE A 25 11.09 27.01 -31.27
N ASP A 26 10.28 28.00 -30.88
CA ASP A 26 9.13 28.49 -31.64
C ASP A 26 9.55 29.19 -32.93
N ALA A 27 10.64 29.97 -32.89
CA ALA A 27 11.19 30.67 -34.05
C ALA A 27 11.96 29.76 -35.03
N ALA A 28 12.17 28.48 -34.71
CA ALA A 28 12.96 27.56 -35.54
C ALA A 28 12.28 27.26 -36.88
N THR A 29 13.01 27.48 -37.98
CA THR A 29 12.48 27.32 -39.35
C THR A 29 12.48 25.89 -39.87
N ASP A 30 13.19 24.98 -39.19
CA ASP A 30 13.30 23.56 -39.56
C ASP A 30 13.46 22.65 -38.33
N ASN A 31 13.26 21.35 -38.54
CA ASN A 31 13.28 20.34 -37.47
C ASN A 31 14.67 20.14 -36.84
N GLU A 32 15.76 20.41 -37.57
CA GLU A 32 17.12 20.24 -37.04
C GLU A 32 17.50 21.40 -36.12
N GLN A 33 17.15 22.64 -36.50
CA GLN A 33 17.25 23.82 -35.63
C GLN A 33 16.37 23.65 -34.38
N ARG A 34 15.11 23.22 -34.55
CA ARG A 34 14.20 23.00 -33.43
C ARG A 34 14.76 22.00 -32.44
N ARG A 35 15.32 20.88 -32.92
CA ARG A 35 15.98 19.87 -32.07
C ARG A 35 17.19 20.43 -31.33
N ARG A 36 18.04 21.23 -31.99
CA ARG A 36 19.18 21.90 -31.34
C ARG A 36 18.74 22.88 -30.24
N HIS A 37 17.65 23.62 -30.45
CA HIS A 37 17.11 24.54 -29.44
C HIS A 37 16.47 23.79 -28.27
N ILE A 38 15.76 22.69 -28.52
CA ILE A 38 15.26 21.77 -27.48
C ILE A 38 16.43 21.23 -26.65
N ASP A 39 17.49 20.72 -27.30
CA ASP A 39 18.68 20.21 -26.62
C ASP A 39 19.37 21.29 -25.77
N LYS A 40 19.40 22.53 -26.25
CA LYS A 40 19.94 23.68 -25.51
C LYS A 40 19.09 24.02 -24.27
N ALA A 41 17.76 24.04 -24.42
CA ALA A 41 16.84 24.26 -23.30
C ALA A 41 16.96 23.14 -22.25
N LEU A 42 16.99 21.88 -22.69
CA LEU A 42 17.20 20.72 -21.82
C LEU A 42 18.56 20.78 -21.13
N LYS A 43 19.64 21.10 -21.86
CA LYS A 43 20.99 21.20 -21.29
C LYS A 43 21.11 22.34 -20.28
N HIS A 44 20.33 23.41 -20.42
CA HIS A 44 20.25 24.50 -19.45
C HIS A 44 19.46 24.10 -18.20
N LEU A 45 18.30 23.45 -18.37
CA LEU A 45 17.46 23.02 -17.25
C LEU A 45 18.02 21.85 -16.45
N LYS A 46 18.66 20.88 -17.12
CA LYS A 46 19.16 19.63 -16.51
C LYS A 46 20.09 19.83 -15.31
N PRO A 47 21.05 20.79 -15.28
CA PRO A 47 21.85 21.08 -14.08
C PRO A 47 21.11 21.93 -13.03
N LEU A 48 20.02 22.60 -13.39
CA LEU A 48 19.24 23.49 -12.50
C LEU A 48 18.04 22.80 -11.86
N GLN A 49 17.61 21.68 -12.42
CA GLN A 49 16.72 20.72 -11.79
C GLN A 49 17.53 20.00 -10.71
N ASN A 50 17.36 20.43 -9.45
CA ASN A 50 17.86 19.67 -8.31
C ASN A 50 16.93 18.46 -8.06
N GLN A 51 16.74 17.63 -9.09
CA GLN A 51 16.28 16.27 -8.90
C GLN A 51 17.46 15.59 -8.22
N GLY A 52 17.33 15.27 -6.94
CA GLY A 52 18.37 14.58 -6.19
C GLY A 52 18.64 13.24 -6.85
N LYS A 53 19.55 13.20 -7.83
CA LYS A 53 19.93 11.98 -8.56
C LYS A 53 20.20 10.88 -7.56
N HIS A 54 19.61 9.72 -7.78
CA HIS A 54 19.94 8.53 -7.02
C HIS A 54 21.46 8.34 -7.07
N ALA A 55 22.09 8.24 -5.90
CA ALA A 55 23.50 7.88 -5.84
C ALA A 55 23.58 6.37 -6.10
N PRO A 56 24.34 5.89 -7.10
CA PRO A 56 24.41 4.47 -7.40
C PRO A 56 24.74 3.67 -6.15
N PHE A 57 23.93 2.64 -5.87
CA PHE A 57 24.20 1.73 -4.75
C PHE A 57 25.46 0.89 -5.04
N ASP A 58 26.29 0.65 -4.02
CA ASP A 58 27.44 -0.26 -4.16
C ASP A 58 27.01 -1.67 -3.72
N PRO A 59 26.77 -2.61 -4.65
CA PRO A 59 26.26 -3.94 -4.32
C PRO A 59 27.28 -4.81 -3.57
N ASN A 60 28.54 -4.38 -3.45
CA ASN A 60 29.56 -5.09 -2.66
C ASN A 60 29.54 -4.70 -1.17
N GLN A 61 28.72 -3.71 -0.79
CA GLN A 61 28.62 -3.19 0.57
C GLN A 61 27.17 -3.23 1.06
N LEU A 62 26.65 -4.45 1.20
CA LEU A 62 25.30 -4.69 1.74
C LEU A 62 25.22 -4.21 3.21
N PRO A 63 24.22 -3.38 3.58
CA PRO A 63 24.09 -2.87 4.94
C PRO A 63 23.79 -3.92 6.00
N PHE A 64 22.99 -4.95 5.66
CA PHE A 64 22.72 -6.08 6.53
C PHE A 64 23.69 -7.19 6.19
N ASN A 65 24.77 -7.34 6.96
CA ASN A 65 25.86 -8.25 6.62
C ASN A 65 26.50 -8.92 7.84
N ILE A 66 27.36 -9.91 7.54
CA ILE A 66 28.13 -10.67 8.50
C ILE A 66 29.62 -10.32 8.36
N PRO A 67 30.33 -9.95 9.43
CA PRO A 67 31.77 -9.77 9.40
C PRO A 67 32.47 -11.07 8.98
N LYS A 68 33.53 -10.95 8.18
CA LYS A 68 34.38 -12.10 7.85
C LYS A 68 35.01 -12.64 9.13
N GLY A 69 34.82 -13.92 9.43
CA GLY A 69 35.38 -14.60 10.61
C GLY A 69 36.89 -14.85 10.56
N GLU A 70 37.58 -14.24 9.60
CA GLU A 70 39.02 -14.39 9.39
C GLU A 70 39.79 -13.52 10.39
N VAL A 71 40.37 -14.16 11.38
CA VAL A 71 41.26 -13.52 12.36
C VAL A 71 42.65 -14.12 12.30
N ARG A 72 43.65 -13.31 12.66
CA ARG A 72 45.00 -13.81 12.84
C ARG A 72 45.06 -14.84 13.99
N PRO A 73 46.01 -15.78 13.98
CA PRO A 73 46.29 -16.58 15.15
C PRO A 73 46.76 -15.71 16.34
N PRO A 74 46.56 -16.18 17.58
CA PRO A 74 47.04 -15.49 18.77
C PRO A 74 48.57 -15.50 18.84
N ILE A 75 49.15 -14.45 19.42
CA ILE A 75 50.61 -14.33 19.60
C ILE A 75 51.03 -15.09 20.86
N GLU A 76 51.72 -16.21 20.66
CA GLU A 76 52.16 -17.09 21.76
C GLU A 76 53.55 -16.74 22.33
N ASP A 77 54.34 -15.89 21.65
CA ASP A 77 55.63 -15.43 22.17
C ASP A 77 55.46 -14.20 23.06
N GLU A 78 55.90 -14.30 24.31
CA GLU A 78 55.73 -13.23 25.30
C GLU A 78 56.46 -11.93 24.90
N LYS A 79 57.64 -12.03 24.27
CA LYS A 79 58.42 -10.84 23.86
C LYS A 79 57.73 -10.13 22.70
N GLU A 80 57.20 -10.88 21.75
CA GLU A 80 56.41 -10.33 20.65
C GLU A 80 55.11 -9.69 21.15
N LEU A 81 54.43 -10.32 22.10
CA LEU A 81 53.21 -9.79 22.69
C LEU A 81 53.47 -8.47 23.42
N LYS A 82 54.54 -8.39 24.23
CA LYS A 82 54.98 -7.14 24.88
C LYS A 82 55.43 -6.06 23.90
N ARG A 83 56.05 -6.44 22.77
CA ARG A 83 56.41 -5.49 21.71
C ARG A 83 55.17 -4.89 21.05
N ARG A 84 54.14 -5.70 20.82
CA ARG A 84 52.88 -5.26 20.19
C ARG A 84 52.00 -4.45 21.14
N PHE A 85 51.99 -4.85 22.41
CA PHE A 85 51.21 -4.22 23.47
C PHE A 85 52.12 -3.82 24.64
N PRO A 86 52.93 -2.76 24.48
CA PRO A 86 53.86 -2.32 25.52
C PRO A 86 53.15 -1.60 26.67
N ALA A 87 53.75 -1.58 27.85
CA ALA A 87 53.37 -0.65 28.92
C ALA A 87 53.52 0.81 28.46
N LYS A 88 52.68 1.73 28.97
CA LYS A 88 53.00 3.17 28.91
C LYS A 88 54.30 3.38 29.71
N PRO A 89 55.31 4.11 29.18
CA PRO A 89 56.59 4.27 29.87
C PRO A 89 56.41 5.04 31.18
N VAL A 90 56.74 4.39 32.30
CA VAL A 90 56.92 5.07 33.58
C VAL A 90 58.18 5.93 33.48
N LYS A 91 58.06 7.25 33.70
CA LYS A 91 59.23 8.13 33.82
C LYS A 91 59.95 7.81 35.14
N VAL A 92 60.82 6.80 35.14
CA VAL A 92 61.68 6.52 36.29
C VAL A 92 62.89 7.43 36.20
N ALA A 93 63.01 8.37 37.14
CA ALA A 93 64.09 9.34 37.21
C ALA A 93 65.39 8.74 37.80
N THR A 94 65.77 7.50 37.51
CA THR A 94 67.07 6.94 37.97
C THR A 94 67.49 5.70 37.17
N THR A 95 68.75 5.67 36.73
CA THR A 95 69.37 4.62 35.91
C THR A 95 70.01 3.47 36.72
N THR A 96 69.62 3.26 37.97
CA THR A 96 70.15 2.16 38.80
C THR A 96 69.05 1.61 39.71
N LEU A 97 68.66 0.35 39.51
CA LEU A 97 67.64 -0.34 40.32
C LEU A 97 68.34 -1.30 41.30
N LEU A 98 68.16 -1.06 42.60
CA LEU A 98 68.55 -1.99 43.69
C LEU A 98 67.45 -3.06 43.92
N PRO A 99 67.75 -4.22 44.55
CA PRO A 99 66.76 -5.27 44.81
C PRO A 99 65.53 -4.81 45.60
N ASP A 100 65.69 -3.88 46.54
CA ASP A 100 64.55 -3.26 47.27
C ASP A 100 63.72 -2.33 46.37
N MET A 101 64.31 -1.74 45.32
CA MET A 101 63.58 -0.96 44.31
C MET A 101 62.78 -1.87 43.35
N LEU A 102 63.15 -3.15 43.19
CA LEU A 102 62.34 -4.13 42.45
C LEU A 102 61.06 -4.53 43.19
N LYS A 103 61.06 -4.50 44.53
CA LYS A 103 59.84 -4.65 45.34
C LYS A 103 58.95 -3.40 45.29
N VAL A 104 59.55 -2.22 45.26
CA VAL A 104 58.83 -0.94 45.07
C VAL A 104 58.22 -0.84 43.66
N ALA A 105 58.84 -1.42 42.64
CA ALA A 105 58.30 -1.50 41.28
C ALA A 105 57.11 -2.47 41.12
N GLN A 106 56.76 -3.25 42.16
CA GLN A 106 55.59 -4.15 42.18
C GLN A 106 54.45 -3.67 43.08
N ALA A 107 54.66 -2.64 43.91
CA ALA A 107 53.59 -2.03 44.71
C ALA A 107 52.64 -1.24 43.78
N PRO A 108 51.33 -1.18 44.09
CA PRO A 108 50.40 -0.38 43.32
C PRO A 108 50.70 1.12 43.48
N ASP A 109 50.32 1.91 42.48
CA ASP A 109 50.40 3.37 42.52
C ASP A 109 49.01 4.02 42.38
N SER A 110 48.92 5.34 42.61
CA SER A 110 47.62 6.02 42.60
C SER A 110 46.89 5.93 41.26
N THR A 111 47.58 5.72 40.14
CA THR A 111 46.94 5.57 38.82
C THR A 111 46.14 4.27 38.70
N ASP A 112 46.41 3.27 39.55
CA ASP A 112 45.60 2.06 39.67
C ASP A 112 44.25 2.29 40.39
N LEU A 113 43.98 3.50 40.91
CA LEU A 113 42.70 3.91 41.54
C LEU A 113 41.90 4.92 40.71
N GLU A 114 42.56 5.63 39.78
CA GLU A 114 41.91 6.70 39.03
C GLU A 114 40.90 6.16 38.00
N PRO A 115 39.80 6.88 37.73
CA PRO A 115 38.92 6.56 36.61
C PRO A 115 39.63 6.76 35.26
N THR A 116 39.19 6.03 34.25
CA THR A 116 39.65 6.16 32.85
C THR A 116 38.44 6.16 31.91
N GLU A 117 38.62 6.34 30.61
CA GLU A 117 37.52 6.34 29.65
C GLU A 117 36.65 5.08 29.74
N ASP A 118 37.27 3.90 29.73
CA ASP A 118 36.55 2.61 29.83
C ASP A 118 36.14 2.30 31.28
N VAL A 119 36.85 2.85 32.27
CA VAL A 119 36.61 2.64 33.72
C VAL A 119 36.05 3.92 34.35
N GLN A 120 34.76 4.15 34.13
CA GLN A 120 34.03 5.22 34.83
C GLN A 120 33.62 4.75 36.22
N ILE A 121 33.79 5.61 37.23
CA ILE A 121 33.28 5.41 38.60
C ILE A 121 32.10 6.37 38.76
N THR A 122 30.90 5.86 38.55
CA THR A 122 29.65 6.63 38.58
C THR A 122 28.88 6.39 39.89
N PRO A 123 27.90 7.22 40.25
CA PRO A 123 27.12 7.01 41.47
C PRO A 123 26.46 5.61 41.57
N PRO A 124 25.92 5.00 40.49
CA PRO A 124 25.47 3.61 40.52
C PRO A 124 26.57 2.58 40.82
N ILE A 125 27.79 2.80 40.32
CA ILE A 125 28.94 1.92 40.58
C ILE A 125 29.40 2.06 42.03
N GLU A 126 29.47 3.27 42.57
CA GLU A 126 29.79 3.53 43.98
C GLU A 126 28.76 2.89 44.91
N ALA A 127 27.46 3.04 44.61
CA ALA A 127 26.38 2.45 45.37
C ALA A 127 26.46 0.92 45.39
N LEU A 128 26.73 0.30 44.24
CA LEU A 128 26.91 -1.15 44.14
C LEU A 128 28.17 -1.63 44.87
N ALA A 129 29.28 -0.88 44.78
CA ALA A 129 30.51 -1.19 45.52
C ALA A 129 30.27 -1.18 47.04
N LEU A 130 29.48 -0.22 47.53
CA LEU A 130 29.07 -0.13 48.93
C LEU A 130 28.13 -1.27 49.34
N GLU A 131 27.14 -1.62 48.51
CA GLU A 131 26.24 -2.76 48.72
C GLU A 131 27.02 -4.07 48.86
N LEU A 132 28.10 -4.21 48.09
CA LEU A 132 29.03 -5.34 48.13
C LEU A 132 30.09 -5.22 49.24
N GLU A 133 29.89 -4.29 50.19
CA GLU A 133 30.71 -4.04 51.37
C GLU A 133 32.19 -3.73 51.06
N HIS A 134 32.47 -3.16 49.88
CA HIS A 134 33.83 -2.92 49.39
C HIS A 134 34.71 -4.18 49.42
N ASN A 135 34.10 -5.37 49.33
CA ASN A 135 34.78 -6.63 49.49
C ASN A 135 35.15 -7.23 48.12
N PRO A 136 36.44 -7.51 47.83
CA PRO A 136 36.87 -7.96 46.51
C PRO A 136 36.32 -9.34 46.12
N VAL A 137 35.99 -10.21 47.09
CA VAL A 137 35.34 -11.50 46.81
C VAL A 137 33.88 -11.31 46.40
N LYS A 138 33.14 -10.47 47.12
CA LYS A 138 31.73 -10.15 46.80
C LYS A 138 31.63 -9.45 45.45
N ILE A 139 32.53 -8.49 45.18
CA ILE A 139 32.62 -7.80 43.90
C ILE A 139 32.89 -8.77 42.76
N TYR A 140 33.89 -9.65 42.90
CA TYR A 140 34.19 -10.66 41.88
C TYR A 140 32.99 -11.57 41.58
N ASN A 141 32.39 -12.16 42.63
CA ASN A 141 31.24 -13.04 42.47
C ASN A 141 30.09 -12.29 41.80
N TRP A 142 29.79 -11.06 42.22
CA TRP A 142 28.71 -10.28 41.64
C TRP A 142 28.94 -10.02 40.15
N VAL A 143 30.12 -9.55 39.74
CA VAL A 143 30.41 -9.29 38.31
C VAL A 143 30.39 -10.58 37.50
N HIS A 144 30.96 -11.67 38.03
CA HIS A 144 30.92 -12.97 37.35
C HIS A 144 29.49 -13.47 37.16
N ASP A 145 28.65 -13.36 38.19
CA ASP A 145 27.34 -14.01 38.26
C ASP A 145 26.21 -13.18 37.61
N ASN A 146 26.42 -11.88 37.40
CA ASN A 146 25.36 -10.96 36.92
C ASN A 146 25.62 -10.34 35.53
N ILE A 147 26.78 -10.58 34.91
CA ILE A 147 27.14 -10.00 33.61
C ILE A 147 27.23 -11.11 32.55
N GLN A 148 26.36 -11.08 31.55
CA GLN A 148 26.39 -12.02 30.43
C GLN A 148 27.61 -11.76 29.53
N PHE A 149 28.33 -12.82 29.15
CA PHE A 149 29.53 -12.69 28.30
C PHE A 149 29.17 -12.56 26.83
N ILE A 150 29.83 -11.62 26.15
CA ILE A 150 29.72 -11.42 24.71
C ILE A 150 31.10 -11.62 24.05
N PRO A 151 31.26 -12.54 23.07
CA PRO A 151 32.57 -12.88 22.52
C PRO A 151 33.07 -11.88 21.45
N THR A 152 33.14 -10.58 21.77
CA THR A 152 33.75 -9.56 20.88
C THR A 152 35.11 -9.08 21.39
N TYR A 153 35.95 -8.60 20.47
CA TYR A 153 37.30 -8.11 20.75
C TYR A 153 37.38 -6.58 20.83
N GLY A 154 38.01 -6.04 21.86
CA GLY A 154 38.17 -4.61 22.13
C GLY A 154 37.04 -4.02 22.99
N SER A 155 37.26 -2.86 23.62
CA SER A 155 36.23 -2.21 24.44
C SER A 155 35.18 -1.50 23.58
N ILE A 156 33.91 -1.77 23.90
CA ILE A 156 32.73 -1.26 23.21
C ILE A 156 31.87 -0.42 24.16
N GLN A 157 31.62 -0.95 25.36
CA GLN A 157 30.63 -0.43 26.31
C GLN A 157 31.25 0.32 27.50
N GLY A 158 32.44 -0.11 27.97
CA GLY A 158 33.01 0.36 29.23
C GLY A 158 32.20 -0.04 30.47
N SER A 159 32.64 0.40 31.65
CA SER A 159 32.09 -0.02 32.95
C SER A 159 30.60 0.33 33.12
N GLN A 160 30.21 1.54 32.74
CA GLN A 160 28.86 2.05 32.98
C GLN A 160 27.82 1.29 32.16
N MET A 161 28.04 1.14 30.85
CA MET A 161 27.06 0.50 29.99
C MET A 161 26.95 -0.99 30.29
N THR A 162 28.07 -1.68 30.59
CA THR A 162 28.03 -3.09 31.03
C THR A 162 27.24 -3.29 32.33
N LEU A 163 27.28 -2.32 33.25
CA LEU A 163 26.44 -2.36 34.46
C LEU A 163 24.94 -2.22 34.13
N GLU A 164 24.62 -1.38 33.14
CA GLU A 164 23.25 -1.09 32.71
C GLU A 164 22.63 -2.21 31.88
N THR A 165 23.36 -2.75 30.90
CA THR A 165 22.90 -3.83 30.03
C THR A 165 22.96 -5.21 30.69
N LYS A 166 23.74 -5.35 31.77
CA LYS A 166 24.07 -6.65 32.40
C LYS A 166 24.72 -7.62 31.41
N SER A 167 25.44 -7.09 30.44
CA SER A 167 26.15 -7.85 29.42
C SER A 167 27.43 -7.11 29.02
N GLY A 168 28.45 -7.83 28.60
CA GLY A 168 29.71 -7.24 28.17
C GLY A 168 30.71 -8.27 27.67
N ASN A 169 31.64 -7.84 26.85
CA ASN A 169 32.77 -8.68 26.45
C ASN A 169 33.85 -8.72 27.54
N ALA A 170 34.98 -9.36 27.25
CA ALA A 170 36.08 -9.47 28.21
C ALA A 170 36.64 -8.09 28.64
N PHE A 171 36.75 -7.15 27.70
CA PHE A 171 37.25 -5.80 27.95
C PHE A 171 36.27 -5.00 28.81
N ASP A 172 34.99 -5.03 28.46
CA ASP A 172 33.98 -4.26 29.16
C ASP A 172 33.66 -4.84 30.55
N THR A 173 33.64 -6.18 30.68
CA THR A 173 33.52 -6.88 31.97
C THR A 173 34.71 -6.59 32.89
N ALA A 174 35.94 -6.60 32.35
CA ALA A 174 37.13 -6.21 33.10
C ALA A 174 37.05 -4.74 33.53
N SER A 175 36.52 -3.86 32.67
CA SER A 175 36.35 -2.44 32.98
C SER A 175 35.37 -2.21 34.13
N LEU A 176 34.23 -2.91 34.15
CA LEU A 176 33.28 -2.87 35.27
C LEU A 176 33.89 -3.43 36.57
N LEU A 177 34.61 -4.55 36.49
CA LEU A 177 35.28 -5.13 37.66
C LEU A 177 36.32 -4.16 38.23
N ILE A 178 37.16 -3.55 37.39
CA ILE A 178 38.12 -2.53 37.82
C ILE A 178 37.39 -1.33 38.44
N ALA A 179 36.28 -0.87 37.85
CA ALA A 179 35.55 0.28 38.37
C ALA A 179 35.01 0.04 39.79
N LEU A 180 34.42 -1.12 40.06
CA LEU A 180 33.93 -1.49 41.39
C LEU A 180 35.05 -1.66 42.42
N LEU A 181 36.20 -2.22 42.00
CA LEU A 181 37.39 -2.38 42.84
C LEU A 181 37.99 -1.02 43.18
N ARG A 182 38.18 -0.14 42.20
CA ARG A 182 38.71 1.22 42.38
C ARG A 182 37.78 2.08 43.25
N ALA A 183 36.46 2.00 43.03
CA ALA A 183 35.46 2.63 43.90
C ALA A 183 35.52 2.13 45.36
N SER A 184 36.08 0.94 45.58
CA SER A 184 36.30 0.35 46.90
C SER A 184 37.69 0.64 47.48
N GLY A 185 38.49 1.50 46.84
CA GLY A 185 39.87 1.80 47.25
C GLY A 185 40.86 0.67 46.96
N ILE A 186 40.49 -0.29 46.11
CA ILE A 186 41.31 -1.44 45.74
C ILE A 186 41.98 -1.14 44.40
N HIS A 187 43.31 -1.07 44.41
CA HIS A 187 44.11 -0.82 43.21
C HIS A 187 43.89 -1.96 42.20
N ALA A 188 43.52 -1.61 40.96
CA ALA A 188 43.19 -2.59 39.94
C ALA A 188 43.63 -2.12 38.56
N ARG A 189 44.05 -3.08 37.71
CA ARG A 189 44.58 -2.82 36.36
C ARG A 189 44.26 -3.96 35.41
N TYR A 190 44.33 -3.67 34.11
CA TYR A 190 44.18 -4.67 33.05
C TYR A 190 45.44 -5.51 32.91
N ALA A 191 45.25 -6.79 32.64
CA ALA A 191 46.27 -7.72 32.17
C ALA A 191 45.77 -8.44 30.91
N TYR A 192 46.70 -8.72 29.99
CA TYR A 192 46.37 -9.26 28.67
C TYR A 192 47.33 -10.38 28.30
N GLY A 193 46.86 -11.36 27.54
CA GLY A 193 47.67 -12.53 27.24
C GLY A 193 47.02 -13.47 26.23
N THR A 194 47.75 -14.52 25.86
CA THR A 194 47.20 -15.67 25.15
C THR A 194 46.90 -16.78 26.14
N VAL A 195 45.69 -17.31 26.07
CA VAL A 195 45.17 -18.32 26.98
C VAL A 195 44.79 -19.57 26.20
N ARG A 196 44.81 -20.72 26.87
CA ARG A 196 44.39 -22.01 26.31
C ARG A 196 43.25 -22.60 27.11
N ILE A 197 42.14 -22.84 26.43
CA ILE A 197 40.88 -23.29 27.03
C ILE A 197 40.53 -24.67 26.47
N PRO A 198 40.14 -25.65 27.31
CA PRO A 198 39.58 -26.91 26.85
C PRO A 198 38.36 -26.69 25.95
N ILE A 199 38.29 -27.38 24.82
CA ILE A 199 37.27 -27.10 23.79
C ILE A 199 35.83 -27.18 24.32
N ASN A 200 35.52 -28.11 25.23
CA ASN A 200 34.18 -28.24 25.79
C ASN A 200 33.77 -27.03 26.63
N GLN A 201 34.71 -26.41 27.34
CA GLN A 201 34.46 -25.18 28.09
C GLN A 201 34.29 -24.00 27.15
N ALA A 202 35.08 -23.94 26.07
CA ALA A 202 34.94 -22.90 25.05
C ALA A 202 33.58 -22.96 24.34
N LYS A 203 33.12 -24.16 23.93
CA LYS A 203 31.79 -24.37 23.34
C LYS A 203 30.66 -23.92 24.26
N ASN A 204 30.73 -24.29 25.54
CA ASN A 204 29.75 -23.84 26.54
C ASN A 204 29.81 -22.32 26.74
N TRP A 205 31.00 -21.71 26.72
CA TRP A 205 31.20 -20.28 26.98
C TRP A 205 30.58 -19.37 25.92
N VAL A 206 30.51 -19.80 24.65
CA VAL A 206 29.98 -19.01 23.52
C VAL A 206 28.52 -19.31 23.15
N GLY A 207 27.73 -19.83 24.10
CA GLY A 207 26.31 -20.09 23.86
C GLY A 207 25.95 -21.55 23.60
N GLY A 208 26.87 -22.49 23.86
CA GLY A 208 26.51 -23.92 23.89
C GLY A 208 26.58 -24.65 22.55
N VAL A 209 27.35 -24.13 21.58
CA VAL A 209 27.51 -24.73 20.25
C VAL A 209 27.95 -26.21 20.28
N THR A 210 27.52 -26.97 19.28
CA THR A 210 27.73 -28.42 19.20
C THR A 210 29.16 -28.77 18.73
N SER A 211 29.69 -28.04 17.74
CA SER A 211 31.00 -28.27 17.11
C SER A 211 32.12 -27.32 17.59
N PRO A 212 33.39 -27.78 17.62
CA PRO A 212 34.55 -26.90 17.85
C PRO A 212 34.69 -25.75 16.85
N GLU A 213 34.36 -26.00 15.58
CA GLU A 213 34.47 -25.07 14.48
C GLU A 213 33.48 -23.91 14.64
N ALA A 214 32.25 -24.18 15.07
CA ALA A 214 31.27 -23.15 15.38
C ALA A 214 31.76 -22.22 16.52
N ALA A 215 32.39 -22.79 17.56
CA ALA A 215 32.96 -21.98 18.63
C ALA A 215 34.10 -21.09 18.13
N MET A 216 34.98 -21.63 17.29
CA MET A 216 36.04 -20.87 16.64
C MET A 216 35.49 -19.75 15.77
N GLN A 217 34.44 -20.03 15.00
CA GLN A 217 33.80 -19.06 14.12
C GLN A 217 33.15 -17.92 14.89
N LEU A 218 32.46 -18.18 16.01
CA LEU A 218 31.89 -17.13 16.87
C LEU A 218 32.97 -16.21 17.43
N PHE A 219 34.06 -16.77 17.98
CA PHE A 219 35.19 -15.96 18.44
C PHE A 219 35.85 -15.17 17.29
N GLY A 220 36.03 -15.80 16.14
CA GLY A 220 36.65 -15.18 14.95
C GLY A 220 35.81 -14.04 14.37
N GLN A 221 34.51 -14.25 14.18
CA GLN A 221 33.59 -13.20 13.70
C GLN A 221 33.45 -12.04 14.70
N GLY A 222 33.55 -12.32 16.01
CA GLY A 222 33.67 -11.29 17.05
C GLY A 222 35.02 -10.56 17.06
N GLY A 223 35.96 -10.96 16.19
CA GLY A 223 37.28 -10.35 16.02
C GLY A 223 38.33 -10.85 17.00
N ILE A 224 38.08 -11.88 17.81
CA ILE A 224 39.03 -12.37 18.82
C ILE A 224 40.10 -13.23 18.12
N PRO A 225 41.40 -12.87 18.18
CA PRO A 225 42.47 -13.70 17.64
C PRO A 225 42.42 -15.10 18.25
N THR A 226 42.16 -16.12 17.43
CA THR A 226 41.84 -17.47 17.88
C THR A 226 42.45 -18.54 16.99
N ALA A 227 42.79 -19.70 17.57
CA ALA A 227 43.32 -20.85 16.84
C ALA A 227 42.99 -22.17 17.56
N GLY A 228 42.49 -23.15 16.80
CA GLY A 228 42.27 -24.52 17.27
C GLY A 228 43.58 -25.30 17.40
N LEU A 229 43.72 -26.09 18.46
CA LEU A 229 44.81 -27.04 18.64
C LEU A 229 44.28 -28.47 18.48
N ALA A 230 44.60 -29.07 17.33
CA ALA A 230 44.26 -30.46 17.04
C ALA A 230 45.19 -31.44 17.75
N GLN A 231 44.61 -32.47 18.37
CA GLN A 231 45.34 -33.61 18.92
C GLN A 231 44.62 -34.90 18.49
N GLY A 232 45.32 -35.78 17.77
CA GLY A 232 44.71 -37.00 17.22
C GLY A 232 43.63 -36.73 16.17
N GLY A 233 43.73 -35.64 15.41
CA GLY A 233 42.77 -35.27 14.36
C GLY A 233 41.52 -34.52 14.83
N VAL A 234 41.37 -34.25 16.14
CA VAL A 234 40.23 -33.51 16.70
C VAL A 234 40.73 -32.29 17.47
N ILE A 235 40.04 -31.16 17.36
CA ILE A 235 40.33 -29.93 18.12
C ILE A 235 40.02 -30.19 19.61
N LYS A 236 41.06 -30.22 20.46
CA LYS A 236 40.93 -30.47 21.91
C LYS A 236 41.01 -29.20 22.75
N PHE A 237 41.73 -28.19 22.25
CA PHE A 237 41.90 -26.91 22.93
C PHE A 237 41.72 -25.78 21.95
N LEU A 238 41.25 -24.65 22.47
CA LEU A 238 41.21 -23.38 21.78
C LEU A 238 42.24 -22.45 22.41
N LYS A 239 43.06 -21.81 21.57
CA LYS A 239 43.96 -20.73 21.98
C LYS A 239 43.35 -19.41 21.56
N LEU A 240 43.28 -18.43 22.45
CA LEU A 240 42.77 -17.11 22.13
C LEU A 240 43.49 -16.01 22.92
N GLU A 241 43.52 -14.80 22.35
CA GLU A 241 43.97 -13.63 23.10
C GLU A 241 42.84 -13.08 23.98
N HIS A 242 43.18 -12.78 25.24
CA HIS A 242 42.20 -12.48 26.28
C HIS A 242 42.70 -11.40 27.25
N ILE A 243 41.75 -10.71 27.87
CA ILE A 243 42.00 -9.66 28.87
C ILE A 243 41.32 -10.03 30.19
N TRP A 244 41.98 -9.75 31.30
CA TRP A 244 41.48 -9.95 32.66
C TRP A 244 41.96 -8.83 33.59
N VAL A 245 41.63 -8.91 34.88
CA VAL A 245 41.98 -7.91 35.90
C VAL A 245 43.07 -8.43 36.82
N GLU A 246 44.03 -7.59 37.19
CA GLU A 246 44.85 -7.79 38.38
C GLU A 246 44.44 -6.78 39.46
N ALA A 247 44.19 -7.26 40.67
CA ALA A 247 43.79 -6.43 41.81
C ALA A 247 44.76 -6.60 42.99
N TRP A 248 45.07 -5.50 43.68
CA TRP A 248 45.93 -5.50 44.86
C TRP A 248 45.13 -5.84 46.11
N VAL A 249 45.08 -7.11 46.46
CA VAL A 249 44.19 -7.66 47.50
C VAL A 249 44.99 -8.12 48.71
N ASP A 250 44.34 -8.08 49.88
CA ASP A 250 44.81 -8.68 51.14
C ASP A 250 44.65 -10.20 50.99
N PHE A 251 45.66 -10.83 50.37
CA PHE A 251 45.55 -12.21 49.93
C PHE A 251 46.01 -13.18 51.00
N PHE A 252 46.96 -12.82 51.87
CA PHE A 252 47.42 -13.70 52.93
C PHE A 252 46.98 -13.20 54.31
N PRO A 253 46.31 -14.03 55.15
CA PRO A 253 45.93 -15.44 54.94
C PRO A 253 44.53 -15.64 54.37
N SER A 254 43.74 -14.57 54.24
CA SER A 254 42.28 -14.67 54.02
C SER A 254 41.86 -14.83 52.56
N ARG A 255 42.79 -14.71 51.62
CA ARG A 255 42.56 -14.77 50.18
C ARG A 255 41.46 -13.80 49.72
N GLY A 256 41.48 -12.58 50.27
CA GLY A 256 40.50 -11.54 50.00
C GLY A 256 39.19 -11.63 50.78
N ALA A 257 38.93 -12.71 51.55
CA ALA A 257 37.70 -12.85 52.32
C ALA A 257 37.55 -11.75 53.39
N ARG A 258 38.68 -11.30 53.95
CA ARG A 258 38.76 -10.09 54.78
C ARG A 258 39.77 -9.15 54.16
N HIS A 259 39.29 -8.03 53.61
CA HIS A 259 40.16 -7.04 52.98
C HIS A 259 40.43 -5.87 53.93
N LYS A 260 41.69 -5.65 54.29
CA LYS A 260 42.12 -4.45 55.05
C LYS A 260 43.18 -3.65 54.30
N THR A 261 44.28 -4.29 53.95
CA THR A 261 45.39 -3.65 53.25
C THR A 261 45.97 -4.68 52.29
N GLY A 262 46.01 -4.35 51.00
CA GLY A 262 46.48 -5.29 49.99
C GLY A 262 47.95 -5.66 50.16
N ASP A 263 48.29 -6.90 49.83
CA ASP A 263 49.65 -7.45 49.91
C ASP A 263 50.13 -8.12 48.60
N SER A 264 49.21 -8.42 47.68
CA SER A 264 49.48 -9.22 46.48
C SER A 264 48.64 -8.77 45.28
N TRP A 265 49.22 -8.78 44.08
CA TRP A 265 48.47 -8.71 42.82
C TRP A 265 47.84 -10.06 42.53
N VAL A 266 46.51 -10.11 42.50
CA VAL A 266 45.72 -11.33 42.28
C VAL A 266 45.06 -11.25 40.90
N PRO A 267 45.24 -12.25 40.02
CA PRO A 267 44.55 -12.28 38.72
C PRO A 267 43.10 -12.72 38.89
N MET A 268 42.19 -12.02 38.22
CA MET A 268 40.74 -12.19 38.32
C MET A 268 40.11 -12.03 36.94
N ASP A 269 39.49 -13.09 36.45
CA ASP A 269 38.68 -13.06 35.23
C ASP A 269 37.24 -13.38 35.59
N ALA A 270 36.37 -12.37 35.45
CA ALA A 270 34.94 -12.49 35.67
C ALA A 270 34.16 -12.67 34.35
N SER A 271 34.84 -12.62 33.19
CA SER A 271 34.25 -12.83 31.87
C SER A 271 34.20 -14.30 31.49
N PHE A 272 35.21 -15.08 31.89
CA PHE A 272 35.19 -16.54 31.75
C PHE A 272 34.22 -17.18 32.73
N LYS A 273 33.17 -17.81 32.18
CA LYS A 273 32.13 -18.49 32.94
C LYS A 273 31.56 -19.66 32.17
N GLN A 274 30.83 -20.51 32.88
CA GLN A 274 30.11 -21.64 32.30
C GLN A 274 28.62 -21.44 32.51
N TYR A 275 27.82 -21.92 31.56
CA TYR A 275 26.40 -21.70 31.50
C TYR A 275 25.60 -22.99 31.64
N GLU A 276 24.38 -22.83 32.13
CA GLU A 276 23.28 -23.76 31.95
C GLU A 276 22.35 -23.18 30.90
N PHE A 277 22.07 -24.00 29.88
CA PHE A 277 21.15 -23.66 28.81
C PHE A 277 19.86 -24.42 29.08
N SER A 278 18.75 -23.70 29.16
CA SER A 278 17.42 -24.27 29.18
C SER A 278 16.65 -23.72 27.99
N ALA A 279 16.00 -24.62 27.26
CA ALA A 279 15.11 -24.22 26.18
C ALA A 279 14.05 -23.24 26.71
N GLY A 280 13.70 -22.27 25.86
CA GLY A 280 12.53 -21.43 26.06
C GLY A 280 11.25 -22.24 26.00
N MET A 281 10.12 -21.54 25.96
CA MET A 281 8.83 -22.20 25.77
C MET A 281 8.80 -22.94 24.42
N ASP A 282 8.46 -24.23 24.45
CA ASP A 282 8.25 -25.01 23.23
C ASP A 282 6.93 -24.57 22.59
N ILE A 283 6.99 -23.61 21.68
CA ILE A 283 5.80 -23.05 21.02
C ILE A 283 5.20 -24.06 20.03
N GLN A 284 6.05 -24.72 19.23
CA GLN A 284 5.60 -25.63 18.17
C GLN A 284 5.06 -26.95 18.69
N GLY A 285 5.67 -27.53 19.73
CA GLY A 285 5.17 -28.78 20.32
C GLY A 285 3.80 -28.61 21.00
N ASN A 286 3.49 -27.37 21.38
CA ASN A 286 2.29 -27.00 22.14
C ASN A 286 1.13 -26.54 21.25
N VAL A 287 1.42 -25.74 20.23
CA VAL A 287 0.45 -25.31 19.20
C VAL A 287 1.12 -25.51 17.84
N PRO A 288 0.98 -26.69 17.21
CA PRO A 288 1.60 -26.96 15.93
C PRO A 288 0.93 -26.14 14.82
N PHE A 289 1.74 -25.51 13.97
CA PHE A 289 1.26 -24.87 12.74
C PHE A 289 1.35 -25.85 11.57
N ASP A 290 0.26 -26.04 10.83
CA ASP A 290 0.24 -26.83 9.60
C ASP A 290 0.91 -26.06 8.46
N ALA A 291 2.25 -26.00 8.51
CA ALA A 291 3.04 -25.31 7.51
C ALA A 291 2.82 -25.91 6.12
N GLU A 292 2.67 -27.23 6.02
CA GLU A 292 2.51 -27.93 4.74
C GLU A 292 1.18 -27.56 4.07
N GLY A 293 0.06 -27.66 4.79
CA GLY A 293 -1.24 -27.20 4.30
C GLY A 293 -1.25 -25.71 3.99
N PHE A 294 -0.55 -24.89 4.76
CA PHE A 294 -0.45 -23.45 4.52
C PHE A 294 0.33 -23.11 3.24
N VAL A 295 1.50 -23.74 2.99
CA VAL A 295 2.24 -23.53 1.73
C VAL A 295 1.38 -23.95 0.54
N ASP A 296 0.76 -25.13 0.62
CA ASP A 296 -0.04 -25.67 -0.46
C ASP A 296 -1.24 -24.74 -0.75
N GLN A 297 -1.85 -24.12 0.26
CA GLN A 297 -2.90 -23.11 0.07
C GLN A 297 -2.40 -21.87 -0.68
N ILE A 298 -1.23 -21.34 -0.31
CA ILE A 298 -0.64 -20.16 -0.99
C ILE A 298 -0.26 -20.51 -2.44
N VAL A 299 0.46 -21.62 -2.65
CA VAL A 299 0.94 -22.02 -3.98
C VAL A 299 -0.22 -22.36 -4.93
N ASN A 300 -1.29 -22.97 -4.42
CA ASN A 300 -2.46 -23.30 -5.26
C ASN A 300 -3.31 -22.09 -5.63
N THR A 301 -3.21 -20.98 -4.89
CA THR A 301 -3.98 -19.75 -5.14
C THR A 301 -3.17 -18.72 -5.92
N ALA A 302 -1.85 -18.70 -5.76
CA ALA A 302 -0.96 -17.78 -6.45
C ALA A 302 -0.73 -18.17 -7.92
N GLN A 303 -0.44 -17.16 -8.75
CA GLN A 303 0.07 -17.35 -10.10
C GLN A 303 1.59 -17.35 -10.07
N ILE A 304 2.20 -18.47 -10.47
CA ILE A 304 3.66 -18.66 -10.45
C ILE A 304 4.16 -18.92 -11.86
N ASN A 305 5.20 -18.18 -12.26
CA ASN A 305 5.95 -18.42 -13.48
C ASN A 305 7.40 -18.76 -13.13
N GLU A 306 7.72 -20.05 -13.13
CA GLU A 306 9.07 -20.55 -12.82
C GLU A 306 10.10 -20.13 -13.86
N ASP A 307 9.72 -20.10 -15.14
CA ASP A 307 10.63 -19.77 -16.23
C ASP A 307 11.10 -18.31 -16.13
N GLU A 308 10.19 -17.37 -15.94
CA GLU A 308 10.48 -15.94 -15.81
C GLU A 308 10.84 -15.52 -14.38
N GLY A 309 10.54 -16.35 -13.38
CA GLY A 309 10.90 -16.14 -11.99
C GLY A 309 10.03 -15.13 -11.26
N TRP A 310 8.71 -15.12 -11.49
CA TRP A 310 7.78 -14.21 -10.81
C TRP A 310 6.57 -14.90 -10.19
N VAL A 311 6.01 -14.27 -9.15
CA VAL A 311 4.75 -14.65 -8.52
C VAL A 311 3.79 -13.45 -8.44
N SER A 312 2.49 -13.69 -8.58
CA SER A 312 1.42 -12.70 -8.39
C SER A 312 0.17 -13.37 -7.80
N ASP A 313 -0.87 -12.59 -7.51
CA ASP A 313 -2.20 -13.10 -7.11
C ASP A 313 -2.17 -13.93 -5.81
N ILE A 314 -1.29 -13.56 -4.87
CA ILE A 314 -1.21 -14.23 -3.57
C ILE A 314 -2.39 -13.76 -2.69
N ASP A 315 -3.19 -14.70 -2.20
CA ASP A 315 -4.34 -14.41 -1.33
C ASP A 315 -3.90 -13.98 0.08
N LEU A 316 -3.76 -12.66 0.25
CA LEU A 316 -3.43 -12.03 1.53
C LEU A 316 -4.49 -12.25 2.61
N GLN A 317 -5.75 -12.43 2.25
CA GLN A 317 -6.82 -12.66 3.22
C GLN A 317 -6.71 -14.06 3.82
N THR A 318 -6.34 -15.06 3.01
CA THR A 318 -6.02 -16.41 3.49
C THR A 318 -4.81 -16.38 4.44
N ILE A 319 -3.74 -15.66 4.08
CA ILE A 319 -2.57 -15.48 4.96
C ILE A 319 -2.96 -14.83 6.29
N ARG A 320 -3.68 -13.69 6.26
CA ARG A 320 -4.14 -12.98 7.47
C ARG A 320 -5.03 -13.87 8.34
N THR A 321 -5.93 -14.64 7.73
CA THR A 321 -6.84 -15.54 8.46
C THR A 321 -6.09 -16.68 9.14
N ALA A 322 -5.15 -17.32 8.44
CA ALA A 322 -4.33 -18.39 9.01
C ALA A 322 -3.49 -17.90 10.20
N LEU A 323 -2.87 -16.72 10.05
CA LEU A 323 -2.08 -16.07 11.10
C LEU A 323 -2.95 -15.68 12.31
N ASN A 324 -4.11 -15.05 12.10
CA ASN A 324 -5.03 -14.67 13.18
C ASN A 324 -5.55 -15.89 13.96
N ASN A 325 -5.85 -16.97 13.25
CA ASN A 325 -6.29 -18.22 13.87
C ASN A 325 -5.18 -18.84 14.71
N TYR A 326 -3.96 -18.90 14.17
CA TYR A 326 -2.81 -19.42 14.90
C TYR A 326 -2.47 -18.55 16.12
N GLN A 327 -2.58 -17.21 15.99
CA GLN A 327 -2.41 -16.28 17.11
C GLN A 327 -3.42 -16.53 18.22
N THR A 328 -4.69 -16.70 17.85
CA THR A 328 -5.78 -16.93 18.81
C THR A 328 -5.61 -18.26 19.55
N GLN A 329 -5.22 -19.32 18.84
CA GLN A 329 -4.93 -20.63 19.43
C GLN A 329 -3.77 -20.53 20.41
N TRP A 330 -2.71 -19.84 20.01
CA TRP A 330 -1.51 -19.69 20.82
C TRP A 330 -1.72 -18.79 22.04
N GLN A 331 -2.47 -17.69 21.91
CA GLN A 331 -2.86 -16.84 23.05
C GLN A 331 -3.72 -17.62 24.05
N THR A 332 -4.71 -18.37 23.56
CA THR A 332 -5.55 -19.25 24.39
C THR A 332 -4.70 -20.28 25.15
N ASP A 333 -3.71 -20.84 24.47
CA ASP A 333 -2.82 -21.83 25.04
C ASP A 333 -1.92 -21.25 26.15
N LEU A 334 -1.35 -20.06 25.89
CA LEU A 334 -0.53 -19.33 26.83
C LEU A 334 -1.32 -18.97 28.10
N ASP A 335 -2.53 -18.42 27.94
CA ASP A 335 -3.39 -18.02 29.05
C ASP A 335 -3.79 -19.23 29.93
N ASN A 336 -3.95 -20.40 29.33
CA ASN A 336 -4.32 -21.63 30.02
C ASN A 336 -3.15 -22.32 30.73
N ARG A 337 -1.98 -22.42 30.09
CA ARG A 337 -0.83 -23.19 30.63
C ARG A 337 0.18 -22.35 31.39
N HIS A 338 0.33 -21.09 31.02
CA HIS A 338 1.35 -20.19 31.54
C HIS A 338 0.80 -18.77 31.80
N PRO A 339 -0.23 -18.62 32.67
CA PRO A 339 -0.79 -17.32 32.97
C PRO A 339 0.28 -16.36 33.53
N GLY A 340 0.46 -15.21 32.89
CA GLY A 340 1.46 -14.21 33.26
C GLY A 340 2.88 -14.46 32.72
N ALA A 341 3.05 -15.36 31.74
CA ALA A 341 4.32 -15.52 31.02
C ALA A 341 4.78 -14.18 30.43
N THR A 342 6.07 -13.91 30.55
CA THR A 342 6.70 -12.70 29.99
C THR A 342 7.37 -13.00 28.65
N LEU A 343 7.65 -11.97 27.84
CA LEU A 343 8.46 -12.11 26.62
C LEU A 343 9.81 -12.82 26.86
N ALA A 344 10.40 -12.63 28.05
CA ALA A 344 11.66 -13.24 28.42
C ALA A 344 11.54 -14.74 28.68
N ASP A 345 10.35 -15.26 28.97
CA ASP A 345 10.10 -16.70 29.18
C ASP A 345 10.01 -17.47 27.86
N MET A 346 9.85 -16.76 26.75
CA MET A 346 9.72 -17.33 25.40
C MET A 346 11.08 -17.68 24.80
N LEU A 347 12.10 -16.91 25.16
CA LEU A 347 13.46 -17.05 24.66
C LEU A 347 14.22 -18.15 25.41
N ASP A 348 15.10 -18.84 24.70
CA ASP A 348 16.11 -19.71 25.30
C ASP A 348 16.87 -18.97 26.40
N LYS A 349 16.98 -19.60 27.57
CA LYS A 349 17.62 -19.00 28.73
C LYS A 349 19.05 -19.51 28.85
N GLN A 350 19.97 -18.54 28.89
CA GLN A 350 21.38 -18.74 29.21
C GLN A 350 21.65 -18.25 30.63
N THR A 351 21.74 -19.19 31.58
CA THR A 351 21.97 -18.88 33.00
C THR A 351 23.43 -19.11 33.37
N ILE A 352 24.06 -18.11 33.98
CA ILE A 352 25.44 -18.21 34.47
C ILE A 352 25.48 -19.19 35.64
N LYS A 353 26.38 -20.17 35.62
CA LYS A 353 26.68 -20.99 36.80
C LYS A 353 27.39 -20.11 37.83
N PRO A 354 26.80 -19.84 39.00
CA PRO A 354 27.37 -18.89 39.94
C PRO A 354 28.75 -19.35 40.44
N ALA A 355 29.69 -18.41 40.55
CA ALA A 355 31.02 -18.68 41.09
C ALA A 355 30.98 -18.96 42.60
N ASN A 356 30.12 -18.24 43.34
CA ASN A 356 29.88 -18.38 44.79
C ASN A 356 31.13 -18.66 45.62
N ARG A 357 32.24 -17.97 45.31
CA ARG A 357 33.53 -18.25 45.94
C ARG A 357 33.55 -17.66 47.36
N PRO A 358 33.95 -18.43 48.39
CA PRO A 358 34.19 -17.88 49.72
C PRO A 358 35.51 -17.08 49.81
N SER A 359 36.40 -17.25 48.83
CA SER A 359 37.70 -16.58 48.74
C SER A 359 38.23 -16.57 47.30
N LEU A 360 39.18 -15.68 46.97
CA LEU A 360 39.73 -15.56 45.62
C LEU A 360 40.69 -16.69 45.23
N ALA A 361 40.66 -17.09 43.96
CA ALA A 361 41.61 -18.04 43.38
C ALA A 361 43.02 -17.43 43.30
N ALA A 362 44.07 -18.26 43.39
CA ALA A 362 45.45 -17.82 43.23
C ALA A 362 45.90 -17.74 41.75
N ALA A 363 45.11 -18.31 40.84
CA ALA A 363 45.40 -18.42 39.42
C ALA A 363 44.12 -18.28 38.59
N LEU A 364 44.29 -18.06 37.28
CA LEU A 364 43.22 -18.01 36.29
C LEU A 364 42.57 -19.40 36.10
N PRO A 365 41.32 -19.46 35.61
CA PRO A 365 40.58 -20.72 35.42
C PRO A 365 41.05 -21.56 34.22
N TYR A 366 42.06 -21.10 33.48
CA TYR A 366 42.62 -21.71 32.27
C TYR A 366 44.15 -21.53 32.23
N ASP A 367 44.80 -22.19 31.26
CA ASP A 367 46.26 -22.13 31.10
C ASP A 367 46.67 -20.80 30.43
N LEU A 368 47.58 -20.07 31.06
CA LEU A 368 48.23 -18.88 30.48
C LEU A 368 49.44 -19.31 29.65
N ILE A 369 49.46 -18.97 28.36
CA ILE A 369 50.58 -19.26 27.45
C ILE A 369 51.60 -18.11 27.45
N ALA A 370 51.12 -16.89 27.28
CA ALA A 370 51.95 -15.68 27.20
C ALA A 370 51.22 -14.49 27.80
N LYS A 371 51.97 -13.54 28.38
CA LYS A 371 51.41 -12.36 29.05
C LYS A 371 52.07 -11.07 28.54
N ALA A 372 51.24 -10.10 28.17
CA ALA A 372 51.69 -8.75 27.83
C ALA A 372 52.02 -7.95 29.10
N ASP A 373 52.39 -6.68 28.92
CA ASP A 373 52.45 -5.74 30.03
C ASP A 373 51.03 -5.39 30.53
N THR A 374 50.94 -4.89 31.77
CA THR A 374 49.68 -4.47 32.39
C THR A 374 49.38 -3.01 32.12
N TRP A 375 48.11 -2.63 32.13
CA TRP A 375 47.68 -1.25 31.89
C TRP A 375 46.69 -0.73 32.93
N THR A 376 46.88 0.49 33.40
CA THR A 376 45.88 1.22 34.19
C THR A 376 44.81 1.86 33.32
N THR A 377 45.13 2.15 32.06
CA THR A 377 44.25 2.65 30.99
C THR A 377 44.40 1.79 29.74
N LEU A 378 43.29 1.37 29.14
CA LEU A 378 43.32 0.56 27.91
C LEU A 378 43.99 1.32 26.74
N PRO A 379 44.82 0.67 25.90
CA PRO A 379 45.35 1.28 24.67
C PRO A 379 44.25 1.67 23.67
N ASP A 380 44.39 2.83 23.02
CA ASP A 380 43.34 3.39 22.15
C ASP A 380 42.98 2.50 20.95
N HIS A 381 43.94 1.75 20.40
CA HIS A 381 43.70 0.84 19.28
C HIS A 381 42.89 -0.42 19.65
N LEU A 382 42.62 -0.62 20.94
CA LEU A 382 41.74 -1.67 21.45
C LEU A 382 40.32 -1.15 21.76
N ARG A 383 40.01 0.11 21.44
CA ARG A 383 38.65 0.65 21.54
C ARG A 383 37.96 0.66 20.18
N HIS A 384 36.67 0.39 20.20
CA HIS A 384 35.80 0.64 19.05
C HIS A 384 35.49 2.13 18.94
N THR A 385 35.36 2.62 17.71
CA THR A 385 35.10 4.05 17.44
C THR A 385 34.07 4.23 16.34
N VAL A 386 33.26 5.28 16.47
CA VAL A 386 32.44 5.85 15.40
C VAL A 386 33.11 7.13 14.89
N THR A 387 33.26 7.26 13.57
CA THR A 387 33.74 8.47 12.91
C THR A 387 32.67 9.02 12.00
N LEU A 388 32.40 10.33 12.10
CA LEU A 388 31.44 11.02 11.26
C LEU A 388 32.14 12.13 10.48
N LYS A 389 31.95 12.11 9.16
CA LYS A 389 32.45 13.13 8.23
C LYS A 389 31.31 13.72 7.41
N PHE A 390 31.26 15.04 7.27
CA PHE A 390 30.32 15.74 6.39
C PHE A 390 31.06 16.51 5.28
N TYR A 391 30.49 16.53 4.08
CA TYR A 391 31.06 17.13 2.88
C TYR A 391 30.00 18.00 2.18
N ASN A 392 30.43 19.11 1.60
CA ASN A 392 29.54 20.06 0.91
C ASN A 392 29.32 19.72 -0.58
N SER A 393 29.96 18.68 -1.12
CA SER A 393 29.76 18.23 -2.50
C SER A 393 30.17 16.76 -2.69
N PRO A 394 29.71 16.07 -3.75
CA PRO A 394 30.17 14.73 -4.10
C PRO A 394 31.68 14.68 -4.37
N SER A 395 32.24 15.70 -5.01
CA SER A 395 33.68 15.79 -5.29
C SER A 395 34.50 15.89 -4.01
N ALA A 396 34.04 16.65 -3.02
CA ALA A 396 34.69 16.72 -1.71
C ALA A 396 34.63 15.38 -0.97
N GLN A 397 33.51 14.66 -1.06
CA GLN A 397 33.41 13.30 -0.49
C GLN A 397 34.33 12.31 -1.21
N HIS A 398 34.48 12.41 -2.53
CA HIS A 398 35.39 11.55 -3.29
C HIS A 398 36.87 11.81 -2.97
N LEU A 399 37.23 13.08 -2.73
CA LEU A 399 38.59 13.48 -2.36
C LEU A 399 38.89 13.39 -0.85
N ASP A 400 37.92 12.95 -0.04
CA ASP A 400 37.97 12.94 1.43
C ASP A 400 38.37 14.31 2.03
N ASP A 401 37.70 15.39 1.57
CA ASP A 401 37.86 16.77 2.05
C ASP A 401 36.64 17.22 2.89
N PRO A 402 36.53 16.77 4.16
CA PRO A 402 35.35 17.00 4.99
C PRO A 402 35.30 18.42 5.57
N SER A 403 34.09 18.99 5.55
CA SER A 403 33.72 20.22 6.26
C SER A 403 33.56 20.03 7.78
N LEU A 404 33.32 18.80 8.22
CA LEU A 404 33.28 18.37 9.63
C LEU A 404 33.82 16.95 9.69
N ASN A 405 34.72 16.68 10.65
CA ASN A 405 35.29 15.36 10.89
C ASN A 405 35.44 15.16 12.41
N TYR A 406 34.86 14.10 12.95
CA TYR A 406 35.00 13.77 14.36
C TYR A 406 34.98 12.26 14.59
N THR A 407 35.87 11.79 15.47
CA THR A 407 35.94 10.40 15.92
C THR A 407 35.63 10.35 17.41
N LEU A 408 34.69 9.48 17.79
CA LEU A 408 34.29 9.20 19.16
C LEU A 408 34.46 7.71 19.46
N SER A 409 34.99 7.36 20.62
CA SER A 409 35.01 5.96 21.07
C SER A 409 33.63 5.52 21.55
N LEU A 410 33.26 4.26 21.32
CA LEU A 410 31.97 3.75 21.75
C LEU A 410 31.80 3.74 23.28
N PRO A 411 32.83 3.43 24.11
CA PRO A 411 32.72 3.58 25.56
C PRO A 411 32.39 5.01 26.01
N ALA A 412 32.90 6.03 25.31
CA ALA A 412 32.60 7.43 25.60
C ALA A 412 31.22 7.86 25.07
N LEU A 413 30.65 7.15 24.10
CA LEU A 413 29.30 7.40 23.60
C LEU A 413 28.23 6.81 24.51
N ASN A 414 28.38 5.54 24.91
CA ASN A 414 27.38 4.83 25.72
C ASN A 414 25.96 4.97 25.09
N THR A 415 24.92 5.25 25.88
CA THR A 415 23.53 5.48 25.44
C THR A 415 23.24 6.94 25.14
N GLN A 416 24.28 7.79 25.06
CA GLN A 416 24.11 9.21 24.82
C GLN A 416 23.75 9.45 23.35
N ARG A 417 22.97 10.51 23.11
CA ARG A 417 22.57 10.91 21.76
C ARG A 417 23.79 11.38 20.97
N PHE A 418 24.01 10.82 19.78
CA PHE A 418 25.01 11.28 18.82
C PHE A 418 24.31 11.80 17.57
N GLY A 419 24.29 13.12 17.39
CA GLY A 419 23.46 13.73 16.36
C GLY A 419 24.01 15.06 15.85
N VAL A 420 23.51 15.48 14.68
CA VAL A 420 23.83 16.75 14.07
C VAL A 420 22.58 17.62 14.10
N THR A 421 22.70 18.79 14.73
CA THR A 421 21.70 19.85 14.71
C THR A 421 22.25 21.00 13.87
N TYR A 422 21.47 21.56 12.97
CA TYR A 422 21.88 22.76 12.23
C TYR A 422 21.54 24.02 13.00
N GLU A 423 22.55 24.76 13.42
CA GLU A 423 22.38 26.01 14.14
C GLU A 423 22.51 27.21 13.19
N PRO A 424 21.77 28.32 13.44
CA PRO A 424 21.93 29.55 12.65
C PRO A 424 23.38 30.03 12.61
N ALA A 425 23.88 30.35 11.42
CA ALA A 425 25.30 30.68 11.24
C ALA A 425 25.71 32.00 11.93
N THR A 426 24.76 32.92 12.09
CA THR A 426 24.92 34.23 12.74
C THR A 426 23.69 34.61 13.58
N GLU A 427 23.84 35.60 14.46
CA GLU A 427 22.73 36.17 15.24
C GLU A 427 21.59 36.69 14.35
N LYS A 428 21.92 37.23 13.17
CA LYS A 428 20.91 37.67 12.19
C LYS A 428 20.13 36.51 11.61
N ASP A 429 20.79 35.38 11.36
CA ASP A 429 20.14 34.14 10.92
C ASP A 429 19.20 33.63 12.03
N ALA A 430 19.65 33.67 13.30
CA ALA A 430 18.83 33.26 14.44
C ALA A 430 17.58 34.14 14.62
N GLN A 431 17.74 35.47 14.53
CA GLN A 431 16.62 36.41 14.58
C GLN A 431 15.66 36.22 13.41
N THR A 432 16.17 35.96 12.21
CA THR A 432 15.35 35.70 11.02
C THR A 432 14.55 34.41 11.19
N LEU A 433 15.19 33.33 11.63
CA LEU A 433 14.53 32.06 11.91
C LEU A 433 13.47 32.21 13.00
N ASN A 434 13.81 32.85 14.13
CA ASN A 434 12.87 33.12 15.21
C ASN A 434 11.69 34.00 14.75
N HIS A 435 11.93 34.98 13.87
CA HIS A 435 10.84 35.78 13.31
C HIS A 435 9.80 34.91 12.59
N PHE A 436 10.24 34.02 11.69
CA PHE A 436 9.32 33.08 11.00
C PHE A 436 8.71 32.05 11.96
N ILE A 437 9.44 31.63 13.00
CA ILE A 437 8.89 30.78 14.06
C ILE A 437 7.77 31.51 14.83
N THR A 438 7.95 32.79 15.18
CA THR A 438 6.93 33.56 15.91
C THR A 438 5.77 34.04 15.04
N ALA A 439 5.99 34.25 13.75
CA ALA A 439 5.00 34.76 12.79
C ALA A 439 4.03 33.69 12.26
N ASP A 440 4.19 32.45 12.70
CA ASP A 440 3.37 31.29 12.32
C ASP A 440 3.12 31.06 10.83
N THR A 441 4.18 31.26 10.05
CA THR A 441 4.14 30.98 8.61
C THR A 441 4.21 29.48 8.33
N ASN A 442 3.34 28.96 7.46
CA ASN A 442 3.26 27.54 7.07
C ASN A 442 4.51 27.00 6.35
N THR A 443 5.40 27.86 5.85
CA THR A 443 6.67 27.45 5.21
C THR A 443 7.80 28.40 5.58
N LEU A 444 9.03 27.87 5.62
CA LEU A 444 10.24 28.65 5.89
C LEU A 444 10.90 29.11 4.59
N PRO A 445 11.19 30.40 4.37
CA PRO A 445 11.95 30.87 3.22
C PRO A 445 13.45 30.55 3.38
N VAL A 446 13.84 29.32 3.06
CA VAL A 446 15.16 28.75 3.39
C VAL A 446 16.35 29.49 2.75
N TYR A 447 16.20 30.09 1.57
CA TYR A 447 17.25 30.93 0.95
C TYR A 447 17.66 32.16 1.80
N LEU A 448 16.86 32.54 2.81
CA LEU A 448 17.21 33.64 3.71
C LEU A 448 18.14 33.21 4.82
N LEU A 449 18.36 31.91 5.05
CA LEU A 449 19.04 31.37 6.21
C LEU A 449 20.34 30.67 5.83
N ASN A 450 21.40 30.99 6.56
CA ASN A 450 22.62 30.19 6.57
C ASN A 450 22.73 29.47 7.91
N LEU A 451 23.15 28.22 7.87
CA LEU A 451 23.29 27.33 9.01
C LEU A 451 24.73 26.81 9.13
N LYS A 452 25.05 26.21 10.27
CA LYS A 452 26.26 25.40 10.49
C LYS A 452 25.83 24.06 11.07
N PRO A 453 26.29 22.92 10.54
CA PRO A 453 26.06 21.63 11.16
C PRO A 453 26.88 21.54 12.46
N VAL A 454 26.22 21.25 13.57
CA VAL A 454 26.85 21.10 14.90
C VAL A 454 26.66 19.66 15.35
N LEU A 455 27.75 18.91 15.42
CA LEU A 455 27.76 17.56 15.97
C LEU A 455 27.75 17.65 17.49
N LYS A 456 26.77 16.98 18.11
CA LYS A 456 26.55 16.99 19.55
C LYS A 456 26.53 15.58 20.13
N ARG A 457 27.00 15.47 21.38
CA ARG A 457 26.76 14.35 22.28
C ARG A 457 25.82 14.81 23.39
N ASN A 458 24.56 14.38 23.34
CA ASN A 458 23.45 15.06 24.02
C ASN A 458 23.46 16.56 23.66
N GLU A 459 23.70 17.44 24.64
CA GLU A 459 23.82 18.89 24.45
C GLU A 459 25.27 19.37 24.28
N ALA A 460 26.27 18.51 24.53
CA ALA A 460 27.68 18.90 24.44
C ALA A 460 28.13 18.96 22.98
N VAL A 461 28.60 20.12 22.54
CA VAL A 461 29.16 20.31 21.19
C VAL A 461 30.49 19.59 21.07
N LEU A 462 30.60 18.69 20.10
CA LEU A 462 31.81 17.94 19.78
C LEU A 462 32.59 18.58 18.63
N SER A 463 31.87 19.01 17.58
CA SER A 463 32.47 19.62 16.39
C SER A 463 31.45 20.48 15.67
N THR A 464 31.92 21.47 14.91
CA THR A 464 31.08 22.38 14.12
C THR A 464 31.64 22.47 12.71
N GLY A 465 30.80 22.25 11.70
CA GLY A 465 31.20 22.31 10.31
C GLY A 465 31.15 23.72 9.72
N SER A 466 31.53 23.82 8.46
CA SER A 466 31.49 25.07 7.70
C SER A 466 30.05 25.58 7.50
N VAL A 467 29.90 26.89 7.31
CA VAL A 467 28.62 27.53 6.96
C VAL A 467 28.08 26.96 5.65
N ILE A 468 26.77 26.70 5.62
CA ILE A 468 26.03 26.26 4.44
C ILE A 468 24.65 26.96 4.39
N GLY A 469 24.11 27.19 3.19
CA GLY A 469 22.75 27.70 3.04
C GLY A 469 21.71 26.64 3.46
N MET A 470 20.65 27.05 4.16
CA MET A 470 19.55 26.15 4.50
C MET A 470 18.89 25.62 3.22
N GLY A 471 18.54 24.34 3.23
CA GLY A 471 17.97 23.64 2.08
C GLY A 471 18.99 23.22 1.02
N GLN A 472 20.30 23.33 1.25
CA GLN A 472 21.33 22.77 0.36
C GLN A 472 21.67 21.34 0.74
N THR A 473 22.00 20.48 -0.22
CA THR A 473 22.40 19.09 0.04
C THR A 473 23.81 19.02 0.64
N GLN A 474 23.97 18.22 1.69
CA GLN A 474 25.25 17.76 2.23
C GLN A 474 25.38 16.24 2.11
N TYR A 475 26.61 15.77 2.10
CA TYR A 475 26.96 14.35 2.03
C TYR A 475 27.65 13.96 3.32
N TYR A 476 27.46 12.73 3.79
CA TYR A 476 28.16 12.24 4.97
C TYR A 476 28.75 10.87 4.73
N THR A 477 29.77 10.55 5.53
CA THR A 477 30.31 9.21 5.71
C THR A 477 30.34 8.91 7.19
N ILE A 478 29.70 7.81 7.58
CA ILE A 478 29.79 7.27 8.93
C ILE A 478 30.62 5.99 8.89
N THR A 479 31.56 5.86 9.82
CA THR A 479 32.51 4.76 9.87
C THR A 479 32.53 4.15 11.25
N LEU A 480 32.21 2.87 11.35
CA LEU A 480 32.41 2.05 12.54
C LEU A 480 33.75 1.31 12.39
N LYS A 481 34.64 1.51 13.34
CA LYS A 481 35.96 0.88 13.37
C LYS A 481 36.11 0.06 14.65
N ASN A 482 36.47 -1.20 14.48
CA ASN A 482 36.92 -2.07 15.56
C ASN A 482 38.45 -2.26 15.47
N PRO A 483 39.10 -3.01 16.38
CA PRO A 483 40.55 -3.19 16.35
C PRO A 483 41.13 -3.84 15.08
N HIS A 484 40.30 -4.44 14.23
CA HIS A 484 40.71 -5.22 13.06
C HIS A 484 40.13 -4.73 11.73
N HIS A 485 38.91 -4.22 11.75
CA HIS A 485 38.09 -3.96 10.57
C HIS A 485 37.45 -2.57 10.64
N VAL A 486 37.10 -2.08 9.46
CA VAL A 486 36.47 -0.78 9.25
C VAL A 486 35.24 -1.02 8.37
N HIS A 487 34.08 -0.58 8.83
CA HIS A 487 32.82 -0.61 8.10
C HIS A 487 32.38 0.84 7.91
N SER A 488 32.04 1.22 6.67
CA SER A 488 31.62 2.60 6.38
C SER A 488 30.36 2.59 5.54
N ALA A 489 29.50 3.56 5.81
CA ALA A 489 28.33 3.85 5.00
C ALA A 489 28.33 5.33 4.60
N LYS A 490 27.78 5.61 3.42
CA LYS A 490 27.66 6.96 2.87
C LYS A 490 26.17 7.32 2.77
N GLY A 491 25.90 8.61 2.81
CA GLY A 491 24.55 9.11 2.57
C GLY A 491 24.56 10.61 2.29
N ARG A 492 23.35 11.16 2.15
CA ARG A 492 23.10 12.58 1.94
C ARG A 492 22.01 13.07 2.88
N VAL A 493 22.06 14.33 3.23
CA VAL A 493 21.10 15.04 4.06
C VAL A 493 20.90 16.46 3.52
N THR A 494 19.85 17.13 3.95
CA THR A 494 19.61 18.53 3.62
C THR A 494 20.05 19.41 4.79
N ALA A 495 20.68 20.55 4.47
CA ALA A 495 21.05 21.54 5.47
C ALA A 495 19.79 22.09 6.16
N GLY A 496 19.60 21.75 7.42
CA GLY A 496 18.38 22.01 8.18
C GLY A 496 17.72 20.75 8.73
N ASP A 497 18.08 19.55 8.27
CA ASP A 497 17.58 18.30 8.85
C ASP A 497 17.95 18.19 10.34
N GLU A 498 17.05 17.71 11.18
CA GLU A 498 17.44 17.22 12.51
C GLU A 498 17.86 15.76 12.38
N ILE A 499 19.07 15.41 12.83
CA ILE A 499 19.68 14.11 12.55
C ILE A 499 20.23 13.47 13.83
N VAL A 500 19.88 12.21 14.07
CA VAL A 500 20.50 11.34 15.07
C VAL A 500 21.09 10.11 14.38
N PHE A 501 22.36 9.83 14.66
CA PHE A 501 23.01 8.59 14.30
C PHE A 501 22.88 7.62 15.47
N GLY A 502 21.83 6.79 15.42
CA GLY A 502 21.50 5.82 16.46
C GLY A 502 22.47 4.64 16.43
N VAL A 503 23.50 4.67 17.27
CA VAL A 503 24.51 3.59 17.36
C VAL A 503 24.04 2.52 18.34
N ASN A 504 23.87 1.29 17.84
CA ASN A 504 23.70 0.10 18.67
C ASN A 504 25.07 -0.52 18.90
N SER A 505 25.58 -0.42 20.12
CA SER A 505 26.94 -0.85 20.43
C SER A 505 27.06 -2.37 20.57
N ASN A 506 26.13 -3.02 21.29
CA ASN A 506 26.15 -4.46 21.58
C ASN A 506 24.83 -4.91 22.23
N GLU A 507 23.72 -4.64 21.54
CA GLU A 507 22.31 -4.76 21.95
C GLU A 507 21.78 -3.65 22.85
N ILE A 508 20.51 -3.29 22.65
CA ILE A 508 19.77 -2.31 23.47
C ILE A 508 18.62 -3.00 24.22
N PRO A 509 18.78 -3.30 25.53
CA PRO A 509 17.69 -3.82 26.35
C PRO A 509 16.57 -2.79 26.56
N LEU A 510 15.32 -3.24 26.64
CA LEU A 510 14.17 -2.37 26.94
C LEU A 510 14.33 -1.56 28.24
N SER A 511 15.05 -2.09 29.24
CA SER A 511 15.36 -1.39 30.48
C SER A 511 16.21 -0.13 30.28
N VAL A 512 17.12 -0.16 29.29
CA VAL A 512 17.94 1.00 28.90
C VAL A 512 17.06 2.07 28.25
N VAL A 513 16.17 1.66 27.36
CA VAL A 513 15.21 2.55 26.70
C VAL A 513 14.33 3.24 27.74
N GLN A 514 13.71 2.46 28.64
CA GLN A 514 12.85 2.98 29.71
C GLN A 514 13.60 3.93 30.66
N LYS A 515 14.85 3.56 31.04
CA LYS A 515 15.67 4.42 31.90
C LYS A 515 15.96 5.76 31.23
N ARG A 516 16.31 5.76 29.95
CA ARG A 516 16.58 6.99 29.18
C ARG A 516 15.32 7.86 29.10
N PHE A 517 14.19 7.28 28.75
CA PHE A 517 12.88 7.95 28.69
C PHE A 517 12.52 8.61 30.03
N ASN A 518 12.71 7.90 31.15
CA ASN A 518 12.42 8.44 32.48
C ASN A 518 13.41 9.54 32.92
N SER A 519 14.63 9.55 32.36
CA SER A 519 15.70 10.45 32.78
C SER A 519 15.75 11.74 31.96
N ILE A 520 15.35 11.70 30.69
CA ILE A 520 15.48 12.84 29.76
C ILE A 520 14.14 13.06 29.08
N ASN A 521 13.66 14.31 29.12
CA ASN A 521 12.42 14.69 28.47
C ASN A 521 12.52 14.50 26.93
N PRO A 522 11.68 13.67 26.31
CA PRO A 522 11.72 13.40 24.87
C PRO A 522 11.16 14.55 24.00
N ASN A 523 10.73 15.68 24.59
CA ASN A 523 10.05 16.76 23.88
C ASN A 523 10.95 17.60 22.93
N SER A 524 12.26 17.37 22.90
CA SER A 524 13.10 17.97 21.86
C SER A 524 13.15 17.04 20.64
N ALA A 525 13.15 17.59 19.43
CA ALA A 525 13.24 16.79 18.21
C ALA A 525 14.45 15.84 18.21
N ALA A 526 15.62 16.32 18.63
CA ALA A 526 16.83 15.51 18.74
C ALA A 526 16.66 14.35 19.72
N GLU A 527 16.04 14.58 20.89
CA GLU A 527 15.80 13.51 21.85
C GLU A 527 14.71 12.54 21.39
N ASN A 528 13.65 13.04 20.76
CA ASN A 528 12.60 12.20 20.18
C ASN A 528 13.17 11.21 19.14
N LEU A 529 14.03 11.68 18.24
CA LEU A 529 14.74 10.84 17.27
C LEU A 529 15.71 9.86 17.93
N HIS A 530 16.34 10.23 19.05
CA HIS A 530 17.20 9.32 19.81
C HIS A 530 16.40 8.21 20.50
N GLN A 531 15.24 8.54 21.06
CA GLN A 531 14.34 7.53 21.61
C GLN A 531 13.87 6.59 20.50
N MET A 532 13.44 7.13 19.35
CA MET A 532 13.10 6.33 18.17
C MET A 532 14.23 5.35 17.78
N ALA A 533 15.48 5.80 17.83
CA ALA A 533 16.63 4.93 17.61
C ALA A 533 16.75 3.81 18.63
N LEU A 534 16.60 4.12 19.92
CA LEU A 534 16.65 3.13 20.98
C LEU A 534 15.51 2.11 20.88
N HIS A 535 14.29 2.55 20.53
CA HIS A 535 13.14 1.68 20.31
C HIS A 535 13.32 0.75 19.11
N PHE A 536 13.73 1.30 17.96
CA PHE A 536 14.03 0.52 16.77
C PHE A 536 15.04 -0.59 17.08
N TRP A 537 16.15 -0.26 17.72
CA TRP A 537 17.19 -1.25 18.02
C TRP A 537 16.73 -2.30 19.04
N ALA A 538 15.98 -1.90 20.07
CA ALA A 538 15.46 -2.84 21.06
C ALA A 538 14.46 -3.84 20.45
N GLU A 539 13.58 -3.37 19.56
CA GLU A 539 12.61 -4.21 18.86
C GLU A 539 13.30 -5.12 17.84
N HIS A 540 14.23 -4.57 17.05
CA HIS A 540 15.01 -5.34 16.09
C HIS A 540 15.85 -6.43 16.78
N ASP A 541 16.53 -6.12 17.89
CA ASP A 541 17.32 -7.10 18.65
C ASP A 541 16.45 -8.18 19.30
N PHE A 542 15.21 -7.85 19.67
CA PHE A 542 14.25 -8.81 20.17
C PHE A 542 13.78 -9.77 19.08
N LEU A 543 13.35 -9.25 17.92
CA LEU A 543 12.95 -10.06 16.77
C LEU A 543 14.11 -10.92 16.25
N ASP A 544 15.33 -10.39 16.20
CA ASP A 544 16.52 -11.16 15.82
C ASP A 544 16.78 -12.36 16.75
N ARG A 545 16.52 -12.23 18.05
CA ARG A 545 16.68 -13.36 18.99
C ARG A 545 15.62 -14.43 18.79
N LEU A 546 14.38 -14.02 18.53
CA LEU A 546 13.29 -14.95 18.21
C LEU A 546 13.58 -15.70 16.90
N THR A 547 13.95 -14.97 15.86
CA THR A 547 14.36 -15.51 14.57
C THR A 547 15.55 -16.45 14.73
N ALA A 548 16.55 -16.10 15.54
CA ALA A 548 17.69 -16.97 15.79
C ALA A 548 17.31 -18.31 16.43
N GLN A 549 16.40 -18.30 17.40
CA GLN A 549 15.89 -19.51 18.03
C GLN A 549 15.10 -20.38 17.05
N ALA A 550 14.24 -19.76 16.21
CA ALA A 550 13.47 -20.46 15.18
C ALA A 550 14.37 -21.16 14.14
N TYR A 551 15.48 -20.52 13.76
CA TYR A 551 16.46 -21.07 12.83
C TYR A 551 17.56 -21.90 13.50
N GLN A 552 17.56 -22.01 14.83
CA GLN A 552 18.61 -22.66 15.63
C GLN A 552 20.02 -22.14 15.29
N VAL A 553 20.14 -20.84 15.09
CA VAL A 553 21.40 -20.17 14.79
C VAL A 553 21.93 -19.40 16.00
N HIS A 554 23.24 -19.41 16.16
CA HIS A 554 23.90 -18.58 17.17
C HIS A 554 24.24 -17.23 16.54
N ARG A 555 23.61 -16.18 17.04
CA ARG A 555 23.87 -14.81 16.60
C ARG A 555 24.61 -13.99 17.65
N LEU A 556 25.22 -12.90 17.21
CA LEU A 556 25.80 -11.86 18.03
C LEU A 556 25.67 -10.49 17.35
N ARG A 557 25.05 -9.52 18.03
CA ARG A 557 25.02 -8.12 17.58
C ARG A 557 26.44 -7.56 17.57
N MET A 558 26.86 -7.01 16.44
CA MET A 558 28.08 -6.20 16.33
C MET A 558 27.70 -4.72 16.32
N PRO A 559 28.63 -3.78 16.63
CA PRO A 559 28.36 -2.36 16.55
C PRO A 559 27.70 -2.00 15.21
N SER A 560 26.52 -1.39 15.28
CA SER A 560 25.62 -1.11 14.16
C SER A 560 25.13 0.34 14.25
N VAL A 561 24.69 0.93 13.14
CA VAL A 561 24.22 2.32 13.13
C VAL A 561 23.13 2.58 12.10
N GLY A 562 22.12 3.33 12.52
CA GLY A 562 21.06 3.87 11.67
C GLY A 562 21.01 5.39 11.73
N LEU A 563 20.48 6.00 10.67
CA LEU A 563 20.16 7.43 10.62
C LEU A 563 18.67 7.61 10.92
N PHE A 564 18.39 8.42 11.93
CA PHE A 564 17.05 8.77 12.38
C PHE A 564 16.91 10.27 12.20
N SER A 565 15.99 10.71 11.36
CA SER A 565 15.93 12.12 10.98
C SER A 565 14.52 12.66 10.80
N ALA A 566 14.43 13.97 11.00
CA ALA A 566 13.31 14.80 10.55
C ALA A 566 13.81 15.65 9.37
N PRO A 567 13.70 15.14 8.13
CA PRO A 567 14.24 15.83 6.98
C PRO A 567 13.43 17.08 6.62
N LEU A 568 14.14 18.13 6.22
CA LEU A 568 13.58 19.36 5.68
C LEU A 568 13.23 19.14 4.20
N SER A 569 11.93 19.11 3.89
CA SER A 569 11.46 19.06 2.50
C SER A 569 11.57 20.45 1.86
N VAL A 570 12.30 20.53 0.74
CA VAL A 570 12.65 21.81 0.11
C VAL A 570 12.09 21.91 -1.31
N SER A 571 11.46 23.03 -1.62
CA SER A 571 11.07 23.41 -2.98
C SER A 571 12.15 24.26 -3.64
N TYR A 572 12.45 23.97 -4.91
CA TYR A 572 13.49 24.67 -5.66
C TYR A 572 12.93 25.44 -6.86
N SER A 573 13.61 26.53 -7.23
CA SER A 573 13.39 27.22 -8.51
C SER A 573 14.74 27.52 -9.13
N PHE A 574 15.05 26.91 -10.28
CA PHE A 574 16.37 27.01 -10.94
C PHE A 574 17.55 26.73 -9.99
N GLY A 575 17.43 25.69 -9.15
CA GLY A 575 18.43 25.32 -8.15
C GLY A 575 18.48 26.23 -6.91
N ILE A 576 17.60 27.22 -6.79
CA ILE A 576 17.48 28.07 -5.60
C ILE A 576 16.48 27.43 -4.63
N ALA A 577 16.93 27.08 -3.42
CA ALA A 577 16.10 26.56 -2.35
C ALA A 577 15.14 27.65 -1.84
N ARG A 578 13.85 27.59 -2.18
CA ARG A 578 12.88 28.67 -1.94
C ARG A 578 12.19 28.52 -0.60
N ASN A 579 11.43 27.44 -0.43
CA ASN A 579 10.66 27.19 0.78
C ASN A 579 11.01 25.81 1.36
N GLY A 580 11.05 25.71 2.67
CA GLY A 580 11.28 24.48 3.42
C GLY A 580 10.16 24.21 4.42
N ILE A 581 9.84 22.93 4.63
CA ILE A 581 8.85 22.45 5.58
C ILE A 581 9.30 21.10 6.16
N TYR A 582 9.10 20.86 7.46
CA TYR A 582 9.28 19.52 8.01
C TYR A 582 7.94 18.80 7.90
N LYS A 583 7.91 17.82 7.03
CA LYS A 583 6.72 17.01 6.78
C LYS A 583 6.96 15.51 6.82
N ASN A 584 8.19 15.05 7.08
CA ASN A 584 8.50 13.62 7.05
C ASN A 584 9.29 13.22 8.30
N ARG A 585 9.24 11.94 8.64
CA ARG A 585 10.22 11.27 9.52
C ARG A 585 10.82 10.09 8.77
N GLN A 586 12.08 9.82 9.05
CA GLN A 586 12.83 8.82 8.32
C GLN A 586 13.73 8.03 9.26
N ILE A 587 13.71 6.71 9.10
CA ILE A 587 14.67 5.77 9.67
C ILE A 587 15.40 5.13 8.50
N ASP A 588 16.73 5.11 8.52
CA ASP A 588 17.53 4.53 7.44
C ASP A 588 18.76 3.85 8.05
N VAL A 589 18.68 2.52 8.18
CA VAL A 589 19.69 1.67 8.77
C VAL A 589 20.88 1.58 7.81
N LYS A 590 21.99 2.18 8.25
CA LYS A 590 23.19 2.29 7.44
C LYS A 590 24.07 1.06 7.53
N LEU A 591 24.18 0.47 8.71
CA LEU A 591 24.95 -0.74 8.98
C LEU A 591 24.23 -1.56 10.05
N ASN A 592 23.83 -2.78 9.70
CA ASN A 592 23.31 -3.80 10.59
C ASN A 592 24.28 -4.98 10.55
N LEU A 593 25.26 -4.95 11.46
CA LEU A 593 26.34 -5.92 11.50
C LEU A 593 26.00 -7.00 12.54
N GLN A 594 26.04 -8.26 12.11
CA GLN A 594 25.81 -9.40 13.00
C GLN A 594 26.83 -10.51 12.76
N SER A 595 27.37 -11.08 13.83
CA SER A 595 28.05 -12.36 13.76
C SER A 595 26.99 -13.46 13.81
N VAL A 596 27.00 -14.38 12.86
CA VAL A 596 26.03 -15.46 12.74
C VAL A 596 26.74 -16.76 12.41
N VAL A 597 26.42 -17.79 13.19
CA VAL A 597 26.90 -19.16 12.98
C VAL A 597 25.70 -20.09 12.97
N ALA A 598 25.58 -20.82 11.87
CA ALA A 598 24.51 -21.77 11.59
C ALA A 598 25.11 -23.15 11.29
N GLU A 599 24.34 -24.21 11.53
CA GLU A 599 24.75 -25.57 11.14
C GLU A 599 24.61 -25.81 9.62
N THR A 600 23.69 -25.10 8.95
CA THR A 600 23.45 -25.21 7.51
C THR A 600 23.43 -23.85 6.82
N GLU A 601 23.82 -23.82 5.55
CA GLU A 601 23.73 -22.61 4.71
C GLU A 601 22.29 -22.13 4.56
N SER A 602 21.30 -23.04 4.51
CA SER A 602 19.89 -22.66 4.48
C SER A 602 19.44 -21.93 5.74
N ALA A 603 19.83 -22.39 6.93
CA ALA A 603 19.48 -21.71 8.17
C ALA A 603 20.17 -20.34 8.30
N LEU A 604 21.40 -20.22 7.77
CA LEU A 604 22.10 -18.94 7.68
C LEU A 604 21.35 -17.97 6.75
N PHE A 605 21.05 -18.41 5.53
CA PHE A 605 20.33 -17.63 4.53
C PHE A 605 18.95 -17.20 5.05
N GLY A 606 18.17 -18.13 5.59
CA GLY A 606 16.85 -17.86 6.16
C GLY A 606 16.90 -16.84 7.29
N TYR A 607 17.81 -17.02 8.25
CA TYR A 607 18.01 -16.05 9.34
C TYR A 607 18.35 -14.65 8.84
N MET A 608 19.34 -14.53 7.94
CA MET A 608 19.78 -13.22 7.44
C MET A 608 18.72 -12.53 6.59
N SER A 609 18.03 -13.28 5.73
CA SER A 609 16.90 -12.78 4.94
C SER A 609 15.81 -12.23 5.86
N GLN A 610 15.49 -12.99 6.91
CA GLN A 610 14.46 -12.63 7.87
C GLN A 610 14.84 -11.40 8.70
N SER A 611 16.08 -11.35 9.20
CA SER A 611 16.62 -10.21 9.93
C SER A 611 16.60 -8.90 9.11
N GLY A 612 16.83 -8.99 7.81
CA GLY A 612 16.73 -7.83 6.93
C GLY A 612 15.30 -7.42 6.59
N ILE A 613 14.41 -8.37 6.28
CA ILE A 613 12.98 -8.10 5.98
C ILE A 613 12.31 -7.42 7.16
N GLN A 614 12.53 -7.96 8.37
CA GLN A 614 11.98 -7.39 9.61
C GLN A 614 12.60 -6.01 9.89
N GLY A 615 13.90 -5.84 9.66
CA GLY A 615 14.57 -4.56 9.82
C GLY A 615 13.95 -3.48 8.96
N SER A 616 13.82 -3.74 7.65
CA SER A 616 13.16 -2.83 6.69
C SER A 616 11.72 -2.50 7.08
N TYR A 617 10.93 -3.50 7.51
CA TYR A 617 9.57 -3.25 7.98
C TYR A 617 9.52 -2.36 9.24
N LEU A 618 10.45 -2.55 10.18
CA LEU A 618 10.57 -1.74 11.40
C LEU A 618 10.93 -0.28 11.10
N GLU A 619 11.64 0.01 10.01
CA GLU A 619 12.00 1.39 9.66
C GLU A 619 10.79 2.27 9.34
N GLY A 620 9.71 1.68 8.82
CA GLY A 620 8.41 2.36 8.65
C GLY A 620 7.54 2.24 9.91
N SER A 621 7.33 1.01 10.37
CA SER A 621 6.35 0.71 11.42
C SER A 621 6.72 1.25 12.81
N VAL A 622 8.00 1.38 13.16
CA VAL A 622 8.37 2.03 14.44
C VAL A 622 7.89 3.48 14.46
N ILE A 623 7.93 4.19 13.33
CA ILE A 623 7.41 5.56 13.27
C ILE A 623 5.89 5.54 13.52
N GLU A 624 5.16 4.61 12.90
CA GLU A 624 3.72 4.44 13.13
C GLU A 624 3.40 4.15 14.59
N GLN A 625 4.13 3.21 15.20
CA GLN A 625 3.96 2.80 16.59
C GLN A 625 4.15 3.97 17.55
N LEU A 626 5.25 4.71 17.39
CA LEU A 626 5.64 5.77 18.31
C LEU A 626 4.73 6.98 18.24
N PHE A 627 4.09 7.21 17.10
CA PHE A 627 3.19 8.34 16.87
C PHE A 627 1.71 7.93 16.78
N LYS A 628 1.40 6.65 16.98
CA LYS A 628 0.04 6.05 16.90
C LYS A 628 -0.65 6.25 15.55
N TYR A 629 0.10 6.22 14.46
CA TYR A 629 -0.49 6.23 13.13
C TYR A 629 -1.08 4.87 12.76
N THR A 630 -2.04 4.88 11.82
CA THR A 630 -2.56 3.65 11.20
C THR A 630 -1.39 2.86 10.60
N GLN A 631 -1.42 1.53 10.81
CA GLN A 631 -0.40 0.64 10.27
C GLN A 631 -0.48 0.54 8.75
N GLY A 632 0.68 0.41 8.11
CA GLY A 632 0.82 0.34 6.66
C GLY A 632 0.93 1.71 5.98
N ARG A 633 1.08 2.80 6.73
CA ARG A 633 1.36 4.16 6.22
C ARG A 633 2.85 4.46 6.12
N GLY A 634 3.68 3.76 6.89
CA GLY A 634 5.12 3.87 6.88
C GLY A 634 5.67 3.19 5.63
N LEU A 635 6.19 3.99 4.70
CA LEU A 635 6.87 3.53 3.51
C LEU A 635 8.12 2.75 3.92
N SER A 636 8.25 1.50 3.49
CA SER A 636 9.47 0.69 3.57
C SER A 636 9.56 -0.22 2.34
N ALA A 637 10.73 -0.76 2.01
CA ALA A 637 10.81 -1.73 0.91
C ALA A 637 9.89 -2.94 1.18
N THR A 638 9.86 -3.41 2.43
CA THR A 638 8.99 -4.51 2.86
C THR A 638 7.50 -4.18 2.75
N GLN A 639 7.09 -2.98 3.17
CA GLN A 639 5.70 -2.51 3.04
C GLN A 639 5.28 -2.41 1.56
N LEU A 640 6.17 -1.95 0.68
CA LEU A 640 5.89 -1.87 -0.75
C LEU A 640 5.67 -3.26 -1.39
N PHE A 641 6.31 -4.33 -0.92
CA PHE A 641 5.99 -5.68 -1.40
C PHE A 641 4.59 -6.15 -0.99
N ILE A 642 4.10 -5.74 0.18
CA ILE A 642 2.72 -6.01 0.62
C ILE A 642 1.75 -5.33 -0.35
N GLU A 643 1.96 -4.04 -0.62
CA GLU A 643 1.10 -3.26 -1.52
C GLU A 643 1.16 -3.72 -2.98
N ALA A 644 2.34 -4.14 -3.46
CA ALA A 644 2.47 -4.76 -4.78
C ALA A 644 1.52 -5.95 -4.93
N THR A 645 1.41 -6.75 -3.87
CA THR A 645 0.56 -7.93 -3.84
C THR A 645 -0.92 -7.57 -3.75
N GLU A 646 -1.28 -6.61 -2.90
CA GLU A 646 -2.66 -6.09 -2.83
C GLU A 646 -3.13 -5.54 -4.18
N GLN A 647 -2.21 -5.00 -4.99
CA GLN A 647 -2.47 -4.47 -6.32
C GLN A 647 -2.30 -5.51 -7.45
N ASN A 648 -2.09 -6.79 -7.12
CA ASN A 648 -1.84 -7.88 -8.06
C ASN A 648 -0.71 -7.60 -9.06
N ILE A 649 0.33 -6.90 -8.62
CA ILE A 649 1.54 -6.61 -9.40
C ILE A 649 2.50 -7.80 -9.25
N PRO A 650 2.95 -8.43 -10.36
CA PRO A 650 3.93 -9.51 -10.28
C PRO A 650 5.23 -9.07 -9.60
N ILE A 651 5.76 -9.91 -8.72
CA ILE A 651 7.04 -9.71 -8.04
C ILE A 651 8.06 -10.68 -8.62
N TYR A 652 9.16 -10.16 -9.16
CA TYR A 652 10.22 -10.91 -9.83
C TYR A 652 11.39 -11.18 -8.89
N LEU A 653 11.93 -12.40 -8.97
CA LEU A 653 13.30 -12.74 -8.54
C LEU A 653 14.23 -12.67 -9.77
N VAL A 654 15.02 -11.61 -9.85
CA VAL A 654 16.02 -11.38 -10.90
C VAL A 654 17.36 -11.99 -10.48
N THR A 655 17.95 -12.75 -11.39
CA THR A 655 19.23 -13.46 -11.27
C THR A 655 20.01 -13.29 -12.57
N GLU A 656 21.28 -13.74 -12.58
CA GLU A 656 22.08 -13.77 -13.82
C GLU A 656 21.41 -14.59 -14.94
N GLU A 657 20.66 -15.64 -14.59
CA GLU A 657 20.04 -16.57 -15.56
C GLU A 657 18.79 -16.01 -16.27
N ASN A 658 18.07 -15.08 -15.66
CA ASN A 658 16.82 -14.52 -16.21
C ASN A 658 16.88 -13.01 -16.51
N LEU A 659 17.99 -12.34 -16.22
CA LEU A 659 18.15 -10.88 -16.38
C LEU A 659 17.69 -10.38 -17.75
N GLU A 660 18.19 -10.96 -18.85
CA GLU A 660 17.86 -10.49 -20.21
C GLU A 660 16.37 -10.62 -20.55
N ARG A 661 15.67 -11.58 -19.92
CA ARG A 661 14.24 -11.84 -20.14
C ARG A 661 13.35 -10.96 -19.27
N VAL A 662 13.80 -10.66 -18.05
CA VAL A 662 13.02 -9.89 -17.07
C VAL A 662 13.17 -8.39 -17.28
N LEU A 663 14.36 -7.87 -17.61
CA LEU A 663 14.59 -6.43 -17.75
C LEU A 663 13.57 -5.70 -18.65
N PRO A 664 13.16 -6.23 -19.83
CA PRO A 664 12.16 -5.58 -20.67
C PRO A 664 10.74 -5.54 -20.07
N GLN A 665 10.45 -6.39 -19.08
CA GLN A 665 9.15 -6.47 -18.41
C GLN A 665 9.02 -5.48 -17.25
N LEU A 666 10.13 -4.93 -16.75
CA LEU A 666 10.15 -4.03 -15.61
C LEU A 666 9.82 -2.58 -16.03
N ALA A 667 8.68 -2.08 -15.59
CA ALA A 667 8.24 -0.70 -15.72
C ALA A 667 8.55 0.12 -14.44
N VAL A 668 9.83 0.14 -14.07
CA VAL A 668 10.37 0.88 -12.92
C VAL A 668 11.33 1.98 -13.38
N HIS A 669 11.65 2.94 -12.50
CA HIS A 669 12.57 4.02 -12.83
C HIS A 669 13.96 3.52 -13.27
N GLN A 670 14.59 4.24 -14.21
CA GLN A 670 15.87 3.85 -14.82
C GLN A 670 17.02 3.72 -13.81
N GLU A 671 16.95 4.45 -12.70
CA GLU A 671 17.93 4.36 -11.60
C GLU A 671 17.86 2.98 -10.92
N VAL A 672 16.67 2.43 -10.71
CA VAL A 672 16.47 1.09 -10.14
C VAL A 672 16.96 0.01 -11.10
N ILE A 673 16.70 0.16 -12.40
CA ILE A 673 17.26 -0.74 -13.43
C ILE A 673 18.79 -0.76 -13.39
N THR A 674 19.42 0.40 -13.15
CA THR A 674 20.89 0.51 -13.06
C THR A 674 21.41 -0.26 -11.85
N ASP A 675 20.76 -0.12 -10.70
CA ASP A 675 21.10 -0.87 -9.49
C ASP A 675 20.93 -2.37 -9.67
N ILE A 676 19.83 -2.82 -10.29
CA ILE A 676 19.57 -4.24 -10.59
C ILE A 676 20.73 -4.82 -11.41
N VAL A 677 21.09 -4.17 -12.53
CA VAL A 677 22.17 -4.66 -13.41
C VAL A 677 23.51 -4.70 -12.68
N ASN A 678 23.84 -3.66 -11.89
CA ASN A 678 25.08 -3.62 -11.13
C ASN A 678 25.13 -4.73 -10.06
N ALA A 679 24.00 -4.99 -9.40
CA ALA A 679 23.88 -6.03 -8.38
C ALA A 679 24.08 -7.43 -8.96
N ILE A 680 23.42 -7.74 -10.08
CA ILE A 680 23.57 -9.04 -10.75
C ILE A 680 25.03 -9.25 -11.20
N HIS A 681 25.67 -8.22 -11.78
CA HIS A 681 27.09 -8.31 -12.14
C HIS A 681 28.04 -8.46 -10.94
N ALA A 682 27.60 -8.09 -9.74
CA ALA A 682 28.33 -8.29 -8.48
C ALA A 682 28.01 -9.65 -7.82
N GLY A 683 27.29 -10.54 -8.51
CA GLY A 683 26.93 -11.88 -8.02
C GLY A 683 25.77 -11.88 -7.02
N GLN A 684 25.01 -10.80 -6.94
CA GLN A 684 23.82 -10.69 -6.08
C GLN A 684 22.57 -11.15 -6.85
N GLN A 685 21.47 -11.39 -6.14
CA GLN A 685 20.13 -11.52 -6.70
C GLN A 685 19.27 -10.32 -6.32
N VAL A 686 18.21 -10.04 -7.08
CA VAL A 686 17.31 -8.90 -6.82
C VAL A 686 15.85 -9.31 -6.79
N ILE A 687 15.10 -8.87 -5.78
CA ILE A 687 13.64 -9.02 -5.70
C ILE A 687 13.01 -7.66 -6.02
N VAL A 688 12.12 -7.58 -7.01
CA VAL A 688 11.54 -6.31 -7.47
C VAL A 688 10.12 -6.50 -8.06
N PRO A 689 9.15 -5.61 -7.75
CA PRO A 689 7.85 -5.57 -8.42
C PRO A 689 7.98 -5.20 -9.91
N GLN A 690 7.04 -5.67 -10.74
CA GLN A 690 7.03 -5.43 -12.18
C GLN A 690 6.99 -3.93 -12.53
N ARG A 691 6.34 -3.10 -11.71
CA ARG A 691 6.15 -1.67 -11.96
C ARG A 691 6.15 -0.86 -10.66
N GLU A 692 6.26 0.46 -10.78
CA GLU A 692 6.10 1.40 -9.67
C GLU A 692 4.73 1.25 -8.99
N ILE A 693 4.73 1.41 -7.67
CA ILE A 693 3.61 1.31 -6.75
C ILE A 693 3.21 2.71 -6.31
N ILE A 694 1.91 2.91 -6.11
CA ILE A 694 1.35 4.13 -5.54
C ILE A 694 1.08 3.85 -4.06
N HIS A 695 1.74 4.61 -3.18
CA HIS A 695 1.59 4.58 -1.73
C HIS A 695 1.20 5.98 -1.26
N ASP A 696 -0.07 6.21 -0.92
CA ASP A 696 -0.62 7.53 -0.67
C ASP A 696 -0.25 8.54 -1.78
N ASN A 697 0.58 9.55 -1.46
CA ASN A 697 1.06 10.57 -2.40
C ASN A 697 2.43 10.24 -3.03
N TRP A 698 3.03 9.11 -2.65
CA TRP A 698 4.31 8.66 -3.14
C TRP A 698 4.13 7.65 -4.28
N LYS A 699 5.02 7.72 -5.28
CA LYS A 699 5.07 6.77 -6.39
C LYS A 699 6.52 6.36 -6.62
N GLY A 700 6.76 5.05 -6.68
CA GLY A 700 8.07 4.48 -6.95
C GLY A 700 8.09 2.99 -6.66
N THR A 701 9.27 2.37 -6.59
CA THR A 701 9.38 0.94 -6.29
C THR A 701 10.28 0.63 -5.09
N GLY A 702 9.95 -0.43 -4.36
CA GLY A 702 10.81 -1.06 -3.36
C GLY A 702 11.49 -2.29 -3.95
N TYR A 703 12.76 -2.52 -3.65
CA TYR A 703 13.53 -3.64 -4.19
C TYR A 703 14.58 -4.14 -3.19
N ILE A 704 14.88 -5.44 -3.24
CA ILE A 704 15.84 -6.08 -2.32
C ILE A 704 17.03 -6.59 -3.14
N ILE A 705 18.24 -6.13 -2.82
CA ILE A 705 19.48 -6.71 -3.35
C ILE A 705 20.03 -7.66 -2.28
N GLN A 706 20.33 -8.90 -2.65
CA GLN A 706 20.67 -9.94 -1.69
C GLN A 706 21.80 -10.86 -2.15
N ASP A 707 22.65 -11.26 -1.22
CA ASP A 707 23.64 -12.31 -1.41
C ASP A 707 22.94 -13.68 -1.41
N PRO A 708 23.02 -14.46 -2.51
CA PRO A 708 22.29 -15.71 -2.64
C PRO A 708 22.83 -16.86 -1.77
N LEU A 709 24.01 -16.71 -1.15
CA LEU A 709 24.62 -17.72 -0.28
C LEU A 709 24.39 -17.43 1.20
N THR A 710 24.54 -16.18 1.59
CA THR A 710 24.48 -15.79 3.02
C THR A 710 23.15 -15.18 3.43
N GLY A 711 22.34 -14.69 2.48
CA GLY A 711 21.10 -13.96 2.75
C GLY A 711 21.32 -12.51 3.21
N ALA A 712 22.57 -12.05 3.31
CA ALA A 712 22.91 -10.64 3.54
C ALA A 712 22.25 -9.76 2.46
N GLY A 713 21.81 -8.55 2.81
CA GLY A 713 20.97 -7.77 1.89
C GLY A 713 20.91 -6.28 2.10
N ALA A 714 20.29 -5.61 1.14
CA ALA A 714 19.92 -4.21 1.13
C ALA A 714 18.46 -4.07 0.71
N TYR A 715 17.68 -3.29 1.46
CA TYR A 715 16.23 -3.20 1.34
C TYR A 715 15.89 -1.77 0.91
N LEU A 716 15.85 -1.57 -0.40
CA LEU A 716 15.94 -0.25 -1.00
C LEU A 716 14.58 0.27 -1.46
N ILE A 717 14.43 1.58 -1.40
CA ILE A 717 13.29 2.32 -1.95
C ILE A 717 13.81 3.31 -2.99
N GLU A 718 13.07 3.44 -4.08
CA GLU A 718 13.36 4.42 -5.13
C GLU A 718 13.61 5.82 -4.53
N GLY A 719 14.65 6.50 -5.02
CA GLY A 719 15.23 7.70 -4.39
C GLY A 719 16.52 7.43 -3.59
N GLY A 720 16.90 6.15 -3.42
CA GLY A 720 18.18 5.72 -2.87
C GLY A 720 18.22 5.60 -1.35
N LEU A 721 17.07 5.36 -0.72
CA LEU A 721 16.96 5.09 0.70
C LEU A 721 17.04 3.58 0.95
N ASN A 722 17.76 3.16 1.98
CA ASN A 722 17.71 1.78 2.53
C ASN A 722 17.02 1.86 3.88
N GLY A 723 15.80 2.38 3.85
CA GLY A 723 15.20 3.06 4.98
C GLY A 723 13.70 3.24 4.82
N GLY A 724 13.01 3.35 5.93
CA GLY A 724 11.62 3.71 6.01
C GLY A 724 11.38 5.21 6.10
N LEU A 725 10.28 5.66 5.52
CA LEU A 725 9.82 7.04 5.52
C LEU A 725 8.36 7.06 5.95
N LEU A 726 7.97 8.06 6.72
CA LEU A 726 6.56 8.38 6.90
C LEU A 726 6.36 9.85 6.59
N GLU A 727 5.44 10.14 5.65
CA GLU A 727 4.95 11.51 5.46
C GLU A 727 3.97 11.85 6.60
N SER A 728 4.26 12.93 7.32
CA SER A 728 3.44 13.47 8.40
C SER A 728 2.10 13.93 7.85
N LEU A 729 1.11 13.95 8.74
CA LEU A 729 -0.22 14.45 8.42
C LEU A 729 -0.19 15.93 8.04
N PHE A 730 -1.15 16.40 7.24
CA PHE A 730 -1.24 17.80 6.79
C PHE A 730 -1.27 18.80 7.97
N CYS A 731 -1.82 18.40 9.11
CA CYS A 731 -1.88 19.20 10.34
C CYS A 731 -0.59 19.17 11.19
N GLU A 732 0.34 18.24 10.91
CA GLU A 732 1.63 18.11 11.61
C GLU A 732 2.76 18.83 10.88
N TYR A 733 2.44 19.43 9.73
CA TYR A 733 3.34 20.32 9.01
C TYR A 733 3.81 21.43 9.92
N SER A 734 5.11 21.41 10.16
CA SER A 734 5.72 22.29 11.12
C SER A 734 7.03 22.81 10.58
N LYS A 735 7.37 24.01 11.04
CA LYS A 735 8.69 24.61 10.87
C LYS A 735 9.69 24.16 11.93
N LEU A 736 9.26 23.28 12.84
CA LEU A 736 10.05 22.67 13.91
C LEU A 736 9.99 21.14 13.78
N PRO A 737 11.03 20.38 14.14
CA PRO A 737 11.06 18.95 13.87
C PRO A 737 10.25 18.06 14.86
N LEU A 738 9.24 18.62 15.55
CA LEU A 738 8.18 18.02 16.40
C LEU A 738 8.62 17.02 17.51
N ALA A 739 7.83 16.89 18.58
CA ALA A 739 8.04 15.87 19.61
C ALA A 739 6.72 15.40 20.22
N GLN A 740 6.52 14.09 20.28
CA GLN A 740 5.33 13.44 20.83
C GLN A 740 5.71 12.22 21.67
N GLN A 741 4.78 11.78 22.53
CA GLN A 741 4.94 10.68 23.48
C GLN A 741 4.94 9.33 22.79
N ILE A 742 5.88 8.49 23.23
CA ILE A 742 6.17 7.16 22.73
C ILE A 742 5.40 6.12 23.55
N LEU A 743 4.63 5.26 22.89
CA LEU A 743 4.12 4.00 23.46
C LEU A 743 4.72 2.82 22.68
N ILE A 744 4.95 1.68 23.35
CA ILE A 744 5.58 0.49 22.74
C ILE A 744 4.55 -0.62 22.54
N LEU A 745 4.65 -1.28 21.37
CA LEU A 745 4.12 -2.59 20.97
C LEU A 745 2.60 -2.75 20.89
N ALA A 746 2.10 -2.80 19.66
CA ALA A 746 0.77 -3.31 19.32
C ALA A 746 0.91 -4.65 18.56
N ALA A 747 0.13 -5.67 18.92
CA ALA A 747 0.15 -6.98 18.26
C ALA A 747 -0.14 -6.96 16.76
N ALA A 748 -0.79 -5.89 16.28
CA ALA A 748 -1.02 -5.67 14.86
C ALA A 748 0.30 -5.53 14.07
N VAL A 749 1.38 -5.02 14.67
CA VAL A 749 2.71 -4.90 14.02
C VAL A 749 3.29 -6.27 13.72
N ILE A 750 3.21 -7.21 14.66
CA ILE A 750 3.70 -8.58 14.50
C ILE A 750 2.90 -9.30 13.41
N MET A 751 1.59 -9.06 13.32
CA MET A 751 0.73 -9.63 12.27
C MET A 751 1.07 -9.10 10.88
N ALA A 752 1.16 -7.78 10.71
CA ALA A 752 1.52 -7.16 9.43
C ALA A 752 2.95 -7.55 9.00
N TYR A 753 3.87 -7.68 9.96
CA TYR A 753 5.19 -8.26 9.77
C TYR A 753 5.14 -9.70 9.22
N LEU A 754 4.37 -10.59 9.86
CA LEU A 754 4.29 -12.00 9.43
C LEU A 754 3.71 -12.15 8.01
N VAL A 755 2.75 -11.30 7.63
CA VAL A 755 2.27 -11.22 6.24
C VAL A 755 3.42 -10.87 5.30
N ALA A 756 4.20 -9.84 5.63
CA ALA A 756 5.32 -9.39 4.80
C ALA A 756 6.40 -10.46 4.61
N ILE A 757 6.67 -11.24 5.64
CA ILE A 757 7.61 -12.37 5.59
C ILE A 757 7.15 -13.41 4.58
N VAL A 758 5.91 -13.90 4.76
CA VAL A 758 5.33 -14.94 3.92
C VAL A 758 5.36 -14.48 2.46
N MET A 759 5.08 -13.20 2.21
CA MET A 759 5.12 -12.58 0.90
C MET A 759 6.50 -12.56 0.25
N VAL A 760 7.51 -12.02 0.91
CA VAL A 760 8.86 -11.93 0.33
C VAL A 760 9.47 -13.33 0.13
N HIS A 761 9.18 -14.25 1.06
CA HIS A 761 9.63 -15.63 0.93
C HIS A 761 8.91 -16.38 -0.19
N ALA A 762 7.62 -16.11 -0.45
CA ALA A 762 6.87 -16.72 -1.56
C ALA A 762 7.56 -16.55 -2.92
N VAL A 763 8.18 -15.39 -3.17
CA VAL A 763 8.94 -15.13 -4.40
C VAL A 763 10.21 -15.99 -4.46
N MET A 764 10.89 -16.20 -3.33
CA MET A 764 12.09 -17.03 -3.26
C MET A 764 11.80 -18.53 -3.44
N TRP A 765 10.56 -18.96 -3.16
CA TRP A 765 10.15 -20.36 -3.26
C TRP A 765 10.13 -20.90 -4.68
N ILE A 766 9.91 -20.03 -5.67
CA ILE A 766 9.80 -20.32 -7.11
C ILE A 766 11.03 -21.09 -7.63
N ARG A 767 12.23 -20.84 -7.07
CA ARG A 767 13.47 -21.45 -7.55
C ARG A 767 13.88 -22.73 -6.79
N ALA A 768 13.38 -22.94 -5.57
CA ALA A 768 13.93 -23.93 -4.65
C ALA A 768 13.19 -25.29 -4.62
N GLY A 769 12.00 -25.38 -5.23
CA GLY A 769 11.25 -26.61 -5.52
C GLY A 769 10.77 -27.47 -4.32
N MET A 770 11.50 -27.57 -3.21
CA MET A 770 11.17 -28.41 -2.04
C MET A 770 11.78 -27.92 -0.70
N ILE A 771 12.81 -27.07 -0.68
CA ILE A 771 13.51 -26.62 0.55
C ILE A 771 12.64 -25.66 1.42
N VAL A 772 11.52 -25.22 0.88
CA VAL A 772 10.63 -24.15 1.37
C VAL A 772 9.77 -24.54 2.58
N ARG A 773 9.28 -25.78 2.64
CA ARG A 773 8.28 -26.22 3.65
C ARG A 773 8.82 -26.17 5.07
N ALA A 774 10.10 -26.52 5.24
CA ALA A 774 10.78 -26.46 6.53
C ALA A 774 10.96 -25.02 7.02
N GLU A 775 11.08 -24.06 6.09
CA GLU A 775 11.36 -22.66 6.39
C GLU A 775 10.12 -21.94 6.93
N ILE A 776 8.95 -22.19 6.32
CA ILE A 776 7.66 -21.65 6.78
C ILE A 776 7.31 -22.22 8.15
N SER A 777 7.56 -23.51 8.38
CA SER A 777 7.38 -24.09 9.71
C SER A 777 8.21 -23.35 10.77
N ARG A 778 9.47 -23.03 10.47
CA ARG A 778 10.35 -22.26 11.38
C ARG A 778 9.85 -20.84 11.61
N ILE A 779 9.45 -20.11 10.57
CA ILE A 779 8.89 -18.76 10.68
C ILE A 779 7.63 -18.77 11.55
N MET A 780 6.77 -19.75 11.35
CA MET A 780 5.51 -19.89 12.08
C MET A 780 5.72 -20.44 13.51
N ALA A 781 6.94 -20.79 13.90
CA ALA A 781 7.30 -21.04 15.30
C ALA A 781 7.46 -19.74 16.11
N LEU A 782 7.53 -18.58 15.45
CA LEU A 782 7.71 -17.30 16.12
C LEU A 782 6.46 -16.96 16.96
N PRO A 783 6.64 -16.50 18.20
CA PRO A 783 5.52 -16.18 19.06
C PRO A 783 4.70 -14.97 18.59
N MET A 784 3.38 -15.09 18.66
CA MET A 784 2.41 -14.05 18.24
C MET A 784 1.73 -13.29 19.39
N THR A 785 2.40 -13.19 20.54
CA THR A 785 1.83 -12.56 21.74
C THR A 785 1.60 -11.07 21.56
N THR A 786 0.49 -10.59 22.13
CA THR A 786 0.36 -9.19 22.49
C THR A 786 1.36 -8.85 23.61
N VAL A 787 2.20 -7.85 23.38
CA VAL A 787 3.08 -7.31 24.43
C VAL A 787 2.52 -5.96 24.82
N THR A 788 1.62 -5.94 25.80
CA THR A 788 1.25 -4.70 26.46
C THR A 788 2.26 -4.43 27.57
N ALA A 789 3.40 -3.83 27.22
CA ALA A 789 4.20 -3.15 28.24
C ALA A 789 3.43 -1.87 28.61
N THR A 790 2.64 -1.94 29.68
CA THR A 790 1.96 -0.77 30.23
C THR A 790 3.00 0.21 30.75
N VAL A 791 3.36 1.20 29.93
CA VAL A 791 4.02 2.42 30.42
C VAL A 791 2.96 3.17 31.21
N PRO A 792 3.13 3.44 32.52
CA PRO A 792 2.16 4.20 33.28
C PRO A 792 1.93 5.55 32.62
N GLU A 793 0.67 5.88 32.34
CA GLU A 793 0.24 7.22 31.94
C GLU A 793 0.80 8.23 32.94
N MET A 794 1.80 9.03 32.55
CA MET A 794 2.19 10.16 33.38
C MET A 794 2.85 11.32 32.63
N VAL A 795 2.20 12.47 32.87
CA VAL A 795 2.65 13.87 32.79
C VAL A 795 2.17 14.66 31.57
N THR A 796 0.97 15.22 31.77
CA THR A 796 0.52 16.53 31.30
C THR A 796 1.58 17.59 31.63
N ALA A 797 2.39 17.96 30.65
CA ALA A 797 3.15 19.20 30.67
C ALA A 797 2.83 19.99 29.41
N SER A 798 1.83 20.84 29.54
CA SER A 798 1.50 21.88 28.57
C SER A 798 2.69 22.79 28.34
N THR A 799 3.13 22.91 27.09
CA THR A 799 3.68 24.16 26.58
C THR A 799 3.05 24.41 25.22
N THR A 800 1.88 25.07 25.25
CA THR A 800 1.38 25.97 24.20
C THR A 800 1.75 25.60 22.75
N ALA A 801 1.26 24.46 22.28
CA ALA A 801 0.57 24.44 21.00
C ALA A 801 -0.91 24.29 21.38
N ASP A 802 -1.80 25.05 20.74
CA ASP A 802 -3.26 24.97 20.97
C ASP A 802 -3.69 23.52 21.15
N GLY A 803 -4.60 23.28 22.10
CA GLY A 803 -5.05 21.97 22.56
C GLY A 803 -5.76 21.13 21.50
N ARG A 804 -5.04 20.80 20.44
CA ARG A 804 -5.28 19.79 19.43
C ARG A 804 -4.23 18.72 19.65
N GLY A 805 -4.45 17.90 20.68
CA GLY A 805 -3.62 16.71 20.91
C GLY A 805 -3.73 15.76 19.72
N ALA A 806 -2.92 14.71 19.71
CA ALA A 806 -2.84 13.69 18.66
C ALA A 806 -4.18 13.15 18.10
N ASP A 807 -5.29 13.34 18.82
CA ASP A 807 -6.64 12.97 18.39
C ASP A 807 -7.27 13.98 17.40
N ASP A 808 -6.72 15.18 17.23
CA ASP A 808 -7.22 16.24 16.34
C ASP A 808 -6.43 16.37 15.02
N CYS A 809 -5.39 15.54 14.86
CA CYS A 809 -4.54 15.59 13.71
C CYS A 809 -4.95 14.50 12.71
N TYR A 810 -5.86 14.85 11.82
CA TYR A 810 -6.40 13.94 10.82
C TYR A 810 -5.67 14.11 9.48
N LEU A 811 -5.45 13.01 8.75
CA LEU A 811 -5.46 13.05 7.29
C LEU A 811 -6.75 13.77 6.91
N GLU A 812 -6.73 14.71 5.97
CA GLU A 812 -8.00 15.04 5.32
C GLU A 812 -8.53 13.72 4.77
N PRO A 813 -9.69 13.23 5.25
CA PRO A 813 -10.15 11.92 4.84
C PRO A 813 -10.34 11.94 3.34
N SER A 814 -9.79 10.94 2.64
CA SER A 814 -10.05 10.83 1.23
C SER A 814 -11.47 10.31 1.04
N LEU A 815 -12.28 11.05 0.28
CA LEU A 815 -13.61 10.59 -0.12
C LEU A 815 -13.48 9.94 -1.49
N LYS A 816 -13.94 8.70 -1.60
CA LYS A 816 -14.12 8.00 -2.87
C LYS A 816 -15.59 7.69 -3.06
N ILE A 817 -16.13 7.98 -4.23
CA ILE A 817 -17.55 7.71 -4.52
C ILE A 817 -17.78 6.19 -4.41
N TYR A 818 -18.67 5.80 -3.51
CA TYR A 818 -18.95 4.40 -3.21
C TYR A 818 -20.31 3.98 -3.77
N LYS A 819 -21.32 4.86 -3.69
CA LYS A 819 -22.68 4.57 -4.15
C LYS A 819 -23.41 5.82 -4.59
N VAL A 820 -24.22 5.72 -5.63
CA VAL A 820 -25.09 6.78 -6.13
C VAL A 820 -26.48 6.20 -6.38
N SER A 821 -27.51 6.82 -5.80
CA SER A 821 -28.91 6.46 -5.94
C SER A 821 -29.76 7.63 -6.39
N PHE A 822 -30.76 7.34 -7.21
CA PHE A 822 -31.75 8.29 -7.71
C PHE A 822 -33.07 8.05 -6.97
N GLU A 823 -33.63 9.06 -6.31
CA GLU A 823 -34.76 8.86 -5.36
C GLU A 823 -36.15 9.23 -5.92
N ASN A 824 -36.24 10.06 -6.96
CA ASN A 824 -37.51 10.59 -7.50
C ASN A 824 -37.74 10.17 -8.96
N ASP A 825 -37.44 8.91 -9.29
CA ASP A 825 -37.56 8.37 -10.63
C ASP A 825 -38.97 7.79 -10.92
N ILE A 826 -39.22 7.53 -12.19
CA ILE A 826 -40.41 6.82 -12.66
C ILE A 826 -40.22 5.33 -12.34
N THR A 827 -41.21 4.71 -11.70
CA THR A 827 -41.22 3.24 -11.52
C THR A 827 -41.27 2.54 -12.88
N ILE A 828 -40.18 1.84 -13.23
CA ILE A 828 -40.03 1.12 -14.49
C ILE A 828 -40.22 -0.39 -14.27
N TYR A 829 -40.97 -1.03 -15.16
CA TYR A 829 -41.08 -2.48 -15.26
C TYR A 829 -40.25 -2.98 -16.44
N LYS A 830 -39.23 -3.78 -16.14
CA LYS A 830 -38.35 -4.42 -17.11
C LYS A 830 -39.07 -5.62 -17.72
N ASP A 831 -39.67 -5.43 -18.89
CA ASP A 831 -40.29 -6.51 -19.66
C ASP A 831 -39.27 -7.51 -20.18
N LYS A 832 -39.54 -8.80 -19.94
CA LYS A 832 -38.76 -9.95 -20.39
C LYS A 832 -39.73 -11.10 -20.71
N ILE A 833 -39.23 -12.16 -21.36
CA ILE A 833 -40.05 -13.34 -21.63
C ILE A 833 -40.59 -13.94 -20.33
N GLY A 834 -41.92 -14.03 -20.21
CA GLY A 834 -42.66 -14.65 -19.13
C GLY A 834 -42.96 -13.75 -17.92
N GLU A 835 -42.38 -12.55 -17.84
CA GLU A 835 -42.55 -11.66 -16.68
C GLU A 835 -42.18 -10.19 -16.97
N ALA A 836 -42.79 -9.28 -16.20
CA ALA A 836 -42.37 -7.89 -16.08
C ALA A 836 -41.91 -7.62 -14.65
N ILE A 837 -40.60 -7.44 -14.48
CA ILE A 837 -39.98 -7.23 -13.15
C ILE A 837 -39.82 -5.74 -12.90
N GLU A 838 -40.40 -5.26 -11.80
CA GLU A 838 -40.16 -3.89 -11.31
C GLU A 838 -38.67 -3.69 -11.01
N ILE A 839 -38.08 -2.63 -11.58
CA ILE A 839 -36.73 -2.19 -11.21
C ILE A 839 -36.85 -1.49 -9.85
N LYS A 840 -36.24 -2.09 -8.82
CA LYS A 840 -36.24 -1.56 -7.46
C LYS A 840 -34.88 -1.00 -7.11
N ASP A 841 -34.88 0.20 -6.52
CA ASP A 841 -33.71 0.88 -6.00
C ASP A 841 -32.49 0.83 -6.94
N PRO A 842 -32.60 1.33 -8.19
CA PRO A 842 -31.48 1.35 -9.12
C PRO A 842 -30.33 2.19 -8.54
N VAL A 843 -29.20 1.54 -8.28
CA VAL A 843 -28.04 2.17 -7.64
C VAL A 843 -26.74 1.81 -8.36
N TRP A 844 -25.94 2.84 -8.61
CA TRP A 844 -24.55 2.64 -8.97
C TRP A 844 -23.75 2.40 -7.69
N ILE A 845 -22.87 1.39 -7.69
CA ILE A 845 -21.97 1.09 -6.57
C ILE A 845 -20.56 0.87 -7.16
N ASP A 846 -19.51 1.21 -6.41
CA ASP A 846 -18.12 0.85 -6.69
C ASP A 846 -17.59 0.00 -5.52
N LEU A 847 -17.43 -1.31 -5.76
CA LEU A 847 -17.02 -2.27 -4.73
C LEU A 847 -15.50 -2.30 -4.49
N ASN A 848 -14.71 -1.83 -5.46
CA ASN A 848 -13.24 -1.91 -5.44
C ASN A 848 -12.58 -0.53 -5.22
N MET A 849 -13.38 0.54 -5.19
CA MET A 849 -12.95 1.93 -4.98
C MET A 849 -11.98 2.46 -6.05
N ASP A 850 -12.00 1.86 -7.24
CA ASP A 850 -11.09 2.16 -8.36
C ASP A 850 -11.71 3.08 -9.43
N GLY A 851 -13.00 3.45 -9.29
CA GLY A 851 -13.73 4.24 -10.26
C GLY A 851 -14.00 3.51 -11.58
N GLN A 852 -13.84 2.19 -11.64
CA GLN A 852 -14.20 1.35 -12.79
C GLN A 852 -15.43 0.49 -12.50
N ILE A 853 -16.24 0.26 -13.54
CA ILE A 853 -17.43 -0.59 -13.43
C ILE A 853 -16.99 -2.05 -13.34
N GLN A 854 -17.03 -2.62 -12.14
CA GLN A 854 -17.11 -4.07 -11.96
C GLN A 854 -18.20 -4.43 -10.96
N ILE A 855 -19.46 -4.44 -11.41
CA ILE A 855 -20.57 -5.03 -10.65
C ILE A 855 -21.44 -5.88 -11.58
N PRO A 856 -21.98 -7.03 -11.10
CA PRO A 856 -22.94 -7.85 -11.83
C PRO A 856 -24.12 -7.03 -12.40
N LEU A 857 -24.63 -7.50 -13.54
CA LEU A 857 -25.60 -6.82 -14.42
C LEU A 857 -26.92 -6.36 -13.75
N ASP A 858 -27.18 -6.77 -12.50
CA ASP A 858 -28.44 -6.60 -11.77
C ASP A 858 -28.49 -5.36 -10.85
N LYS A 859 -27.37 -4.66 -10.60
CA LYS A 859 -27.34 -3.53 -9.63
C LYS A 859 -27.25 -2.13 -10.25
N ASN A 860 -26.49 -1.92 -11.32
CA ASN A 860 -26.47 -0.64 -12.06
C ASN A 860 -27.63 -0.58 -13.09
N GLU A 861 -28.87 -0.72 -12.59
CA GLU A 861 -30.09 -0.75 -13.42
C GLU A 861 -30.54 0.65 -13.89
N ARG A 862 -31.49 0.69 -14.82
CA ARG A 862 -31.92 1.90 -15.55
C ARG A 862 -32.85 2.79 -14.72
N VAL A 863 -32.67 4.11 -14.81
CA VAL A 863 -33.55 5.12 -14.18
C VAL A 863 -34.32 5.93 -15.23
N GLY A 864 -35.53 6.38 -14.89
CA GLY A 864 -36.40 7.14 -15.79
C GLY A 864 -36.95 8.42 -15.17
N TYR A 865 -37.10 9.48 -15.96
CA TYR A 865 -37.62 10.78 -15.52
C TYR A 865 -38.56 11.40 -16.53
N ALA A 866 -39.47 12.25 -16.04
CA ALA A 866 -40.28 13.11 -16.89
C ALA A 866 -39.61 14.47 -17.08
N GLY A 867 -39.70 15.06 -18.28
CA GLY A 867 -39.21 16.40 -18.56
C GLY A 867 -39.89 17.43 -17.65
N GLY A 868 -39.11 18.25 -16.95
CA GLY A 868 -39.62 19.17 -15.93
C GLY A 868 -39.81 18.57 -14.54
N SER A 869 -39.61 17.26 -14.34
CA SER A 869 -39.63 16.63 -13.01
C SER A 869 -38.38 16.98 -12.19
N LEU A 870 -38.52 16.91 -10.86
CA LEU A 870 -37.44 17.17 -9.92
C LEU A 870 -36.66 15.89 -9.61
N MET A 871 -35.41 15.86 -10.05
CA MET A 871 -34.50 14.78 -9.75
C MET A 871 -33.80 15.02 -8.41
N LYS A 872 -33.75 13.98 -7.60
CA LYS A 872 -33.01 13.94 -6.34
C LYS A 872 -31.97 12.83 -6.39
N VAL A 873 -30.71 13.20 -6.19
CA VAL A 873 -29.57 12.28 -6.19
C VAL A 873 -29.00 12.22 -4.79
N LYS A 874 -28.88 11.01 -4.27
CA LYS A 874 -28.15 10.72 -3.04
C LYS A 874 -26.87 9.99 -3.41
N ALA A 875 -25.74 10.47 -2.90
CA ALA A 875 -24.45 9.84 -3.10
C ALA A 875 -23.83 9.53 -1.75
N GLU A 876 -23.15 8.38 -1.65
CA GLU A 876 -22.42 7.93 -0.49
C GLU A 876 -20.96 7.72 -0.90
N PHE A 877 -20.04 8.19 -0.06
CA PHE A 877 -18.61 8.16 -0.26
C PHE A 877 -17.97 7.32 0.83
N SER A 878 -17.09 6.40 0.46
CA SER A 878 -16.22 5.73 1.43
C SER A 878 -15.19 6.73 1.95
N VAL A 879 -14.91 6.61 3.24
CA VAL A 879 -14.00 7.50 3.97
C VAL A 879 -12.78 6.70 4.36
N SER A 880 -11.61 7.07 3.83
CA SER A 880 -10.35 6.41 4.17
C SER A 880 -9.28 7.44 4.54
N PRO A 881 -8.74 7.42 5.77
CA PRO A 881 -9.14 6.57 6.92
C PRO A 881 -10.46 7.03 7.59
N PRO A 882 -11.09 6.20 8.46
CA PRO A 882 -12.34 6.54 9.17
C PRO A 882 -12.22 7.80 10.03
N TYR A 883 -13.28 8.60 10.09
CA TYR A 883 -13.31 9.85 10.86
C TYR A 883 -13.90 9.63 12.26
N VAL A 884 -13.19 10.01 13.33
CA VAL A 884 -13.46 9.51 14.70
C VAL A 884 -13.99 10.59 15.66
N HIS A 885 -14.33 11.79 15.18
CA HIS A 885 -14.93 12.84 16.03
C HIS A 885 -16.35 13.22 15.61
N GLY A 886 -17.12 13.67 16.62
CA GLY A 886 -18.56 14.00 16.54
C GLY A 886 -18.91 15.07 15.49
N PRO A 887 -20.19 15.47 15.43
CA PRO A 887 -20.77 16.09 14.24
C PRO A 887 -19.92 17.26 13.76
N ILE A 888 -19.43 17.14 12.51
CA ILE A 888 -18.79 18.23 11.79
C ILE A 888 -19.84 19.35 11.71
N GLU A 889 -19.80 20.32 12.63
CA GLU A 889 -20.54 21.55 12.45
C GLU A 889 -19.86 22.34 11.32
N ASN A 890 -20.31 22.05 10.09
CA ASN A 890 -20.08 22.70 8.80
C ASN A 890 -18.74 22.33 8.12
N ASP A 891 -18.62 21.87 6.87
CA ASP A 891 -19.56 21.62 5.77
C ASP A 891 -18.75 20.84 4.70
N ILE A 892 -18.77 19.50 4.67
CA ILE A 892 -18.10 18.77 3.58
C ILE A 892 -18.81 19.13 2.28
N ARG A 893 -18.20 19.98 1.45
CA ARG A 893 -18.82 20.41 0.19
C ARG A 893 -18.54 19.37 -0.86
N ILE A 894 -19.58 18.66 -1.29
CA ILE A 894 -19.50 17.75 -2.42
C ILE A 894 -19.99 18.50 -3.66
N GLY A 895 -19.13 18.62 -4.67
CA GLY A 895 -19.46 19.13 -5.99
C GLY A 895 -19.58 18.02 -7.01
N VAL A 896 -20.55 18.11 -7.92
CA VAL A 896 -20.68 17.19 -9.06
C VAL A 896 -20.77 17.97 -10.36
N ILE A 897 -20.03 17.50 -11.37
CA ILE A 897 -20.04 18.03 -12.74
C ILE A 897 -20.43 16.91 -13.71
N GLY A 898 -21.41 17.15 -14.56
CA GLY A 898 -21.86 16.23 -15.62
C GLY A 898 -22.95 16.87 -16.50
N PRO A 899 -23.50 16.15 -17.48
CA PRO A 899 -24.56 16.65 -18.36
C PRO A 899 -25.78 17.15 -17.55
N GLY A 900 -25.92 18.48 -17.48
CA GLY A 900 -26.92 19.14 -16.64
C GLY A 900 -26.54 19.28 -15.15
N PHE A 901 -25.55 18.56 -14.63
CA PHE A 901 -25.15 18.63 -13.23
C PHE A 901 -24.01 19.63 -13.06
N ASN A 902 -24.29 20.73 -12.38
CA ASN A 902 -23.29 21.58 -11.78
C ASN A 902 -23.85 22.01 -10.42
N LEU A 903 -23.84 21.06 -9.49
CA LEU A 903 -24.48 21.18 -8.19
C LEU A 903 -23.44 20.96 -7.10
N SER A 904 -23.69 21.58 -5.95
CA SER A 904 -22.95 21.31 -4.74
C SER A 904 -23.93 21.03 -3.60
N GLY A 905 -23.59 20.08 -2.74
CA GLY A 905 -24.33 19.76 -1.53
C GLY A 905 -23.40 19.62 -0.33
N LEU A 906 -23.99 19.52 0.85
CA LEU A 906 -23.29 19.30 2.11
C LEU A 906 -23.37 17.83 2.46
N GLY A 907 -22.20 17.20 2.61
CA GLY A 907 -22.07 15.82 3.04
C GLY A 907 -22.29 15.68 4.55
N GLU A 908 -23.11 14.71 4.93
CA GLU A 908 -23.34 14.25 6.29
C GLU A 908 -22.51 13.00 6.53
N TYR A 909 -21.62 13.04 7.53
CA TYR A 909 -20.78 11.91 7.90
C TYR A 909 -21.54 10.95 8.83
N HIS A 910 -21.48 9.65 8.52
CA HIS A 910 -22.11 8.54 9.23
C HIS A 910 -21.00 7.64 9.82
N PRO A 911 -20.59 7.87 11.08
CA PRO A 911 -19.43 7.21 11.70
C PRO A 911 -19.59 5.69 11.82
N GLU A 912 -20.81 5.22 12.04
CA GLU A 912 -21.11 3.80 12.24
C GLU A 912 -20.96 2.94 10.98
N HIS A 913 -20.94 3.58 9.81
CA HIS A 913 -20.75 2.94 8.51
C HIS A 913 -19.50 3.42 7.78
N GLU A 914 -18.76 4.38 8.35
CA GLU A 914 -17.58 5.01 7.74
C GLU A 914 -17.86 5.64 6.36
N LEU A 915 -19.05 6.26 6.20
CA LEU A 915 -19.50 6.87 4.95
C LEU A 915 -19.80 8.37 5.10
N VAL A 916 -19.57 9.16 4.06
CA VAL A 916 -20.19 10.48 3.90
C VAL A 916 -21.34 10.37 2.92
N SER A 917 -22.54 10.77 3.31
CA SER A 917 -23.70 10.83 2.42
C SER A 917 -24.02 12.27 2.05
N VAL A 918 -24.27 12.57 0.78
CA VAL A 918 -24.79 13.87 0.34
C VAL A 918 -26.11 13.67 -0.39
N THR A 919 -27.08 14.52 -0.06
CA THR A 919 -28.28 14.69 -0.88
C THR A 919 -28.13 15.98 -1.66
N LEU A 920 -28.02 15.88 -2.99
CA LEU A 920 -27.87 17.07 -3.83
C LEU A 920 -29.21 17.83 -3.97
N PRO A 921 -29.16 19.17 -4.12
CA PRO A 921 -30.37 19.97 -4.32
C PRO A 921 -31.14 19.54 -5.58
N LEU A 922 -32.46 19.68 -5.53
CA LEU A 922 -33.34 19.25 -6.62
C LEU A 922 -32.98 19.96 -7.93
N LYS A 923 -32.75 19.18 -8.98
CA LYS A 923 -32.54 19.69 -10.33
C LYS A 923 -33.72 19.30 -11.20
N THR A 924 -34.24 20.28 -11.92
CA THR A 924 -35.27 20.05 -12.93
C THR A 924 -34.64 19.49 -14.20
N TRP A 925 -35.18 18.37 -14.71
CA TRP A 925 -34.83 17.92 -16.05
C TRP A 925 -35.31 18.91 -17.10
N GLU A 926 -34.48 19.17 -18.10
CA GLU A 926 -34.92 19.94 -19.25
C GLU A 926 -36.14 19.25 -19.90
N LYS A 927 -37.09 20.04 -20.41
CA LYS A 927 -38.28 19.52 -21.11
C LYS A 927 -37.89 19.06 -22.51
N GLN A 928 -37.08 18.02 -22.59
CA GLN A 928 -36.64 17.39 -23.83
C GLN A 928 -36.47 15.88 -23.64
N THR A 929 -36.68 15.11 -24.70
CA THR A 929 -36.36 13.67 -24.65
C THR A 929 -34.84 13.48 -24.58
N GLN A 930 -34.38 12.60 -23.72
CA GLN A 930 -32.95 12.29 -23.60
C GLN A 930 -32.77 10.81 -23.25
N PHE A 931 -31.72 10.21 -23.83
CA PHE A 931 -31.30 8.86 -23.51
C PHE A 931 -29.79 8.81 -23.33
N PHE A 932 -29.36 8.29 -22.18
CA PHE A 932 -27.98 7.95 -21.88
C PHE A 932 -27.89 6.44 -21.82
N GLY A 933 -27.40 5.82 -22.90
CA GLY A 933 -27.42 4.38 -23.09
C GLY A 933 -26.10 3.69 -22.74
N PRO A 934 -26.03 2.34 -22.83
CA PRO A 934 -24.79 1.58 -22.55
C PRO A 934 -23.58 2.01 -23.37
N SER A 935 -23.78 2.51 -24.60
CA SER A 935 -22.70 2.98 -25.48
C SER A 935 -22.28 4.43 -25.23
N ASN A 936 -23.06 5.20 -24.45
CA ASN A 936 -22.80 6.58 -24.10
C ASN A 936 -23.53 6.92 -22.77
N PRO A 937 -23.05 6.39 -21.64
CA PRO A 937 -23.71 6.55 -20.35
C PRO A 937 -23.59 7.99 -19.83
N MET A 938 -24.41 8.34 -18.85
CA MET A 938 -24.34 9.64 -18.19
C MET A 938 -23.20 9.63 -17.17
N SER A 939 -22.07 10.24 -17.50
CA SER A 939 -20.93 10.35 -16.59
C SER A 939 -21.09 11.55 -15.65
N LEU A 940 -20.95 11.31 -14.34
CA LEU A 940 -20.90 12.32 -13.29
C LEU A 940 -19.51 12.31 -12.64
N SER A 941 -18.80 13.44 -12.70
CA SER A 941 -17.52 13.66 -12.03
C SER A 941 -17.73 14.28 -10.65
N TRP A 942 -17.27 13.60 -9.61
CA TRP A 942 -17.46 13.99 -8.23
C TRP A 942 -16.19 14.65 -7.67
N SER A 943 -16.39 15.64 -6.81
CA SER A 943 -15.34 16.35 -6.10
C SER A 943 -15.78 16.70 -4.69
N TYR A 944 -14.84 16.86 -3.77
CA TYR A 944 -15.12 17.28 -2.41
C TYR A 944 -14.15 18.35 -1.93
N SER A 945 -14.58 19.11 -0.92
CA SER A 945 -13.79 20.15 -0.28
C SER A 945 -14.19 20.27 1.19
N PHE A 946 -13.19 20.25 2.07
CA PHE A 946 -13.39 20.46 3.51
C PHE A 946 -13.31 21.94 3.91
N ASP A 947 -12.55 22.75 3.17
CA ASP A 947 -12.35 24.19 3.40
C ASP A 947 -13.28 25.08 2.54
N GLY A 948 -13.99 24.47 1.59
CA GLY A 948 -14.83 25.14 0.60
C GLY A 948 -14.06 25.93 -0.47
N VAL A 949 -12.73 25.78 -0.55
CA VAL A 949 -11.83 26.50 -1.46
C VAL A 949 -11.03 25.53 -2.33
N THR A 950 -10.50 24.45 -1.74
CA THR A 950 -9.68 23.43 -2.41
C THR A 950 -10.54 22.21 -2.70
N TYR A 951 -10.69 21.86 -3.98
CA TYR A 951 -11.51 20.73 -4.42
C TYR A 951 -10.63 19.56 -4.85
N HIS A 952 -10.91 18.39 -4.30
CA HIS A 952 -10.25 17.12 -4.61
C HIS A 952 -11.19 16.24 -5.43
N SER A 953 -10.66 15.41 -6.33
CA SER A 953 -11.47 14.46 -7.10
C SER A 953 -11.93 13.31 -6.20
N ALA A 954 -13.22 13.00 -6.25
CA ALA A 954 -13.84 11.89 -5.51
C ALA A 954 -14.12 10.67 -6.41
N GLY A 955 -13.85 10.75 -7.72
CA GLY A 955 -14.13 9.69 -8.69
C GLY A 955 -15.21 10.05 -9.71
N VAL A 956 -15.57 9.08 -10.56
CA VAL A 956 -16.59 9.23 -11.62
C VAL A 956 -17.59 8.10 -11.50
N SER A 957 -18.88 8.38 -11.71
CA SER A 957 -19.95 7.37 -11.77
C SER A 957 -20.68 7.45 -13.11
N GLU A 958 -21.09 6.31 -13.67
CA GLU A 958 -21.75 6.22 -14.98
C GLU A 958 -23.13 5.55 -14.90
N HIS A 959 -24.15 6.20 -15.49
CA HIS A 959 -25.56 5.83 -15.31
C HIS A 959 -26.32 5.68 -16.63
N ILE A 960 -27.28 4.75 -16.67
CA ILE A 960 -28.20 4.59 -17.82
C ILE A 960 -29.53 5.31 -17.49
N VAL A 961 -29.84 6.37 -18.23
CA VAL A 961 -30.94 7.29 -17.89
C VAL A 961 -31.85 7.54 -19.08
N TYR A 962 -33.16 7.47 -18.85
CA TYR A 962 -34.22 7.85 -19.78
C TYR A 962 -34.94 9.12 -19.30
N VAL A 963 -35.18 10.07 -20.20
CA VAL A 963 -35.92 11.30 -19.90
C VAL A 963 -36.98 11.49 -20.97
N THR A 964 -38.26 11.52 -20.58
CA THR A 964 -39.38 11.83 -21.47
C THR A 964 -39.56 13.35 -21.62
N LEU A 965 -40.28 13.79 -22.64
CA LEU A 965 -40.57 15.21 -22.88
C LEU A 965 -41.41 15.86 -21.77
N ALA A 966 -42.38 15.11 -21.23
CA ALA A 966 -43.36 15.56 -20.25
C ALA A 966 -43.82 14.38 -19.37
N GLU A 967 -44.66 14.66 -18.37
CA GLU A 967 -45.29 13.61 -17.57
C GLU A 967 -46.19 12.71 -18.44
N LYS A 968 -46.22 11.42 -18.09
CA LYS A 968 -47.07 10.43 -18.75
C LYS A 968 -48.55 10.78 -18.54
N LEU A 969 -49.39 10.39 -19.48
CA LEU A 969 -50.85 10.46 -19.28
C LEU A 969 -51.31 9.48 -18.18
N GLU A 970 -52.41 9.82 -17.49
CA GLU A 970 -52.91 9.06 -16.34
C GLU A 970 -53.35 7.63 -16.71
N TYR A 971 -53.68 7.37 -17.97
CA TYR A 971 -54.16 6.08 -18.47
C TYR A 971 -53.12 4.94 -18.45
N LEU A 972 -51.84 5.26 -18.21
CA LEU A 972 -50.75 4.28 -18.19
C LEU A 972 -50.30 3.98 -16.75
N ASP A 973 -50.87 2.95 -16.12
CA ASP A 973 -50.55 2.59 -14.74
C ASP A 973 -49.10 2.09 -14.55
N LYS A 974 -48.59 1.32 -15.53
CA LYS A 974 -47.23 0.76 -15.52
C LYS A 974 -46.40 1.28 -16.68
N VAL A 975 -45.18 1.71 -16.38
CA VAL A 975 -44.20 2.12 -17.41
C VAL A 975 -43.31 0.94 -17.74
N TYR A 976 -43.58 0.30 -18.88
CA TYR A 976 -42.75 -0.78 -19.40
C TYR A 976 -41.50 -0.22 -20.08
N LEU A 977 -40.36 -0.89 -19.87
CA LEU A 977 -39.05 -0.41 -20.33
C LEU A 977 -38.98 -0.33 -21.86
N THR A 978 -39.62 -1.24 -22.60
CA THR A 978 -39.73 -1.12 -24.07
C THR A 978 -40.41 0.18 -24.48
N LEU A 979 -41.57 0.52 -23.91
CA LEU A 979 -42.28 1.75 -24.25
C LEU A 979 -41.45 3.00 -23.92
N LEU A 980 -40.81 3.00 -22.75
CA LEU A 980 -39.94 4.11 -22.33
C LEU A 980 -38.74 4.27 -23.27
N HIS A 981 -38.14 3.17 -23.69
CA HIS A 981 -37.05 3.16 -24.66
C HIS A 981 -37.51 3.73 -26.01
N LEU A 982 -38.68 3.32 -26.53
CA LEU A 982 -39.22 3.84 -27.78
C LEU A 982 -39.50 5.35 -27.71
N ALA A 983 -40.02 5.81 -26.57
CA ALA A 983 -40.37 7.22 -26.36
C ALA A 983 -39.14 8.16 -26.30
N THR A 984 -37.92 7.64 -26.10
CA THR A 984 -36.75 8.46 -25.70
C THR A 984 -35.42 8.10 -26.38
N SER A 985 -35.28 6.90 -26.97
CA SER A 985 -34.01 6.38 -27.51
C SER A 985 -33.51 7.11 -28.76
N ASN A 986 -34.38 7.84 -29.45
CA ASN A 986 -34.01 8.88 -30.42
C ASN A 986 -34.10 10.26 -29.73
N PRO A 987 -33.03 10.70 -29.02
CA PRO A 987 -33.10 11.83 -28.08
C PRO A 987 -33.17 13.19 -28.79
N GLY A 988 -33.47 14.23 -28.02
CA GLY A 988 -33.40 15.64 -28.44
C GLY A 988 -34.70 16.25 -28.92
N ALA A 989 -35.86 15.62 -28.72
CA ALA A 989 -37.15 16.26 -28.98
C ALA A 989 -37.42 17.30 -27.89
N THR A 990 -37.65 18.55 -28.27
CA THR A 990 -38.02 19.65 -27.36
C THR A 990 -39.49 20.05 -27.48
N THR A 991 -40.17 19.55 -28.51
CA THR A 991 -41.60 19.77 -28.76
C THR A 991 -42.35 18.44 -28.91
N LYS A 992 -43.68 18.48 -28.73
CA LYS A 992 -44.53 17.30 -28.92
C LYS A 992 -44.44 16.76 -30.35
N ALA A 993 -44.37 17.64 -31.35
CA ALA A 993 -44.26 17.24 -32.76
C ALA A 993 -42.94 16.50 -33.04
N GLU A 994 -41.81 17.03 -32.56
CA GLU A 994 -40.51 16.38 -32.68
C GLU A 994 -40.48 15.01 -31.97
N ALA A 995 -41.18 14.88 -30.82
CA ALA A 995 -41.28 13.62 -30.11
C ALA A 995 -42.09 12.57 -30.89
N VAL A 996 -43.14 12.99 -31.62
CA VAL A 996 -43.88 12.10 -32.53
C VAL A 996 -42.97 11.62 -33.66
N GLU A 997 -42.30 12.54 -34.36
CA GLU A 997 -41.39 12.21 -35.48
C GLU A 997 -40.29 11.25 -35.04
N LYS A 998 -39.63 11.54 -33.90
CA LYS A 998 -38.55 10.72 -33.36
C LYS A 998 -39.03 9.34 -32.92
N THR A 999 -40.22 9.24 -32.32
CA THR A 999 -40.81 7.93 -31.96
C THR A 999 -41.19 7.17 -33.24
N TRP A 1000 -41.79 7.85 -34.22
CA TRP A 1000 -42.21 7.29 -35.50
C TRP A 1000 -41.05 6.69 -36.31
N SER A 1001 -39.88 7.33 -36.27
CA SER A 1001 -38.67 6.83 -36.96
C SER A 1001 -38.25 5.40 -36.57
N LEU A 1002 -38.70 4.92 -35.40
CA LEU A 1002 -38.47 3.56 -34.92
C LEU A 1002 -39.41 2.53 -35.56
N PHE A 1003 -40.53 2.99 -36.15
CA PHE A 1003 -41.52 2.18 -36.85
C PHE A 1003 -41.38 2.28 -38.37
N GLU A 1004 -41.08 3.45 -38.94
CA GLU A 1004 -41.02 3.65 -40.40
C GLU A 1004 -40.05 2.69 -41.13
N ASN A 1005 -38.98 2.25 -40.44
CA ASN A 1005 -37.94 1.40 -41.00
C ASN A 1005 -38.26 -0.11 -40.96
N LEU A 1006 -39.47 -0.50 -40.53
CA LEU A 1006 -39.93 -1.90 -40.44
C LEU A 1006 -39.03 -2.84 -39.61
N ASN A 1007 -38.23 -2.27 -38.71
CA ASN A 1007 -37.23 -2.97 -37.89
C ASN A 1007 -37.48 -2.70 -36.40
N PHE A 1008 -38.75 -2.74 -36.00
CA PHE A 1008 -39.16 -2.55 -34.62
C PHE A 1008 -38.41 -3.50 -33.67
N LYS A 1009 -37.89 -2.96 -32.56
CA LYS A 1009 -37.20 -3.73 -31.52
C LYS A 1009 -37.62 -3.28 -30.13
N THR A 1010 -37.70 -4.23 -29.22
CA THR A 1010 -37.82 -3.99 -27.78
C THR A 1010 -36.50 -3.45 -27.20
N TRP A 1011 -36.52 -3.00 -25.94
CA TRP A 1011 -35.33 -2.44 -25.26
C TRP A 1011 -34.14 -3.41 -25.18
N ASP A 1012 -34.40 -4.72 -25.21
CA ASP A 1012 -33.43 -5.82 -25.18
C ASP A 1012 -33.16 -6.44 -26.56
N ASN A 1013 -33.49 -5.72 -27.65
CA ASN A 1013 -33.27 -6.11 -29.05
C ASN A 1013 -34.13 -7.28 -29.56
N ARG A 1014 -35.23 -7.67 -28.90
CA ARG A 1014 -36.16 -8.67 -29.44
C ARG A 1014 -37.01 -8.07 -30.55
N LYS A 1015 -37.34 -8.89 -31.55
CA LYS A 1015 -38.19 -8.52 -32.68
C LYS A 1015 -39.63 -8.95 -32.43
N PHE A 1016 -40.56 -8.10 -32.83
CA PHE A 1016 -42.00 -8.36 -32.78
C PHE A 1016 -42.54 -8.34 -34.22
N LEU A 1017 -43.28 -9.38 -34.63
CA LEU A 1017 -43.76 -9.48 -36.01
C LEU A 1017 -45.18 -8.95 -36.11
N TYR A 1018 -45.49 -8.23 -37.18
CA TYR A 1018 -46.88 -7.99 -37.57
C TYR A 1018 -47.39 -9.24 -38.27
N TYR A 1019 -48.20 -10.07 -37.60
CA TYR A 1019 -48.80 -11.26 -38.22
C TYR A 1019 -47.79 -12.31 -38.74
N GLY A 1020 -46.90 -12.78 -37.85
CA GLY A 1020 -45.83 -13.75 -38.14
C GLY A 1020 -46.21 -15.23 -38.03
N THR A 1021 -47.05 -15.61 -37.05
CA THR A 1021 -47.72 -16.92 -36.82
C THR A 1021 -48.76 -16.81 -35.67
N GLY A 1022 -49.96 -17.37 -35.84
CA GLY A 1022 -50.85 -17.75 -34.71
C GLY A 1022 -51.71 -16.67 -34.01
N ALA A 1023 -51.93 -15.48 -34.59
CA ALA A 1023 -52.83 -14.47 -34.02
C ALA A 1023 -54.17 -14.43 -34.78
N SER A 1024 -55.25 -14.98 -34.20
CA SER A 1024 -56.59 -14.98 -34.81
C SER A 1024 -57.39 -13.75 -34.40
N GLY A 1025 -57.20 -12.64 -35.13
CA GLY A 1025 -58.04 -11.43 -35.04
C GLY A 1025 -57.48 -10.28 -34.20
N CYS A 1026 -58.31 -9.25 -34.04
CA CYS A 1026 -58.06 -8.12 -33.15
C CYS A 1026 -58.46 -8.52 -31.73
N PHE A 1027 -57.59 -8.34 -30.74
CA PHE A 1027 -57.87 -8.81 -29.37
C PHE A 1027 -58.57 -7.72 -28.55
N ASP A 1028 -59.63 -8.10 -27.84
CA ASP A 1028 -60.33 -7.25 -26.87
C ASP A 1028 -59.64 -7.47 -25.51
N TYR A 1029 -58.62 -6.67 -25.19
CA TYR A 1029 -57.95 -6.78 -23.88
C TYR A 1029 -58.76 -6.02 -22.82
N GLN A 1030 -58.77 -6.53 -21.58
CA GLN A 1030 -59.56 -5.89 -20.51
C GLN A 1030 -58.89 -4.62 -19.94
N SER A 1031 -57.62 -4.36 -20.27
CA SER A 1031 -56.87 -3.19 -19.83
C SER A 1031 -55.59 -2.98 -20.66
N VAL A 1032 -55.05 -1.76 -20.61
CA VAL A 1032 -53.71 -1.42 -21.15
C VAL A 1032 -52.62 -2.33 -20.55
N THR A 1033 -52.74 -2.70 -19.27
CA THR A 1033 -51.77 -3.60 -18.61
C THR A 1033 -51.85 -5.03 -19.16
N ASP A 1034 -53.04 -5.51 -19.53
CA ASP A 1034 -53.19 -6.83 -20.13
C ASP A 1034 -52.61 -6.88 -21.54
N PHE A 1035 -52.76 -5.81 -22.31
CA PHE A 1035 -52.10 -5.66 -23.60
C PHE A 1035 -50.58 -5.74 -23.47
N LEU A 1036 -49.98 -5.04 -22.50
CA LEU A 1036 -48.53 -4.92 -22.37
C LEU A 1036 -47.80 -6.23 -22.00
N LYS A 1037 -48.54 -7.27 -21.60
CA LYS A 1037 -48.02 -8.65 -21.52
C LYS A 1037 -47.54 -9.19 -22.87
N VAL A 1038 -47.89 -8.53 -23.97
CA VAL A 1038 -47.36 -8.80 -25.31
C VAL A 1038 -45.82 -8.78 -25.34
N PHE A 1039 -45.19 -7.92 -24.52
CA PHE A 1039 -43.73 -7.88 -24.38
C PHE A 1039 -43.15 -9.03 -23.54
N GLU A 1040 -44.00 -9.83 -22.89
CA GLU A 1040 -43.60 -11.00 -22.11
C GLU A 1040 -43.67 -12.30 -22.92
N LEU A 1041 -44.10 -12.24 -24.18
CA LEU A 1041 -44.19 -13.42 -25.03
C LEU A 1041 -42.79 -13.87 -25.54
N PRO A 1042 -42.61 -15.17 -25.85
CA PRO A 1042 -41.36 -15.70 -26.42
C PRO A 1042 -40.97 -15.02 -27.75
N THR A 1043 -39.70 -15.19 -28.15
CA THR A 1043 -39.13 -14.64 -29.40
C THR A 1043 -39.98 -15.00 -30.62
N GLU A 1044 -40.23 -14.00 -31.47
CA GLU A 1044 -41.04 -14.08 -32.70
C GLU A 1044 -42.56 -14.20 -32.50
N SER A 1045 -43.08 -13.59 -31.43
CA SER A 1045 -44.52 -13.42 -31.22
C SER A 1045 -45.12 -12.40 -32.20
N SER A 1046 -46.39 -12.65 -32.57
CA SER A 1046 -47.14 -11.81 -33.51
C SER A 1046 -48.05 -10.82 -32.79
N ALA A 1047 -48.01 -9.55 -33.18
CA ALA A 1047 -48.99 -8.56 -32.76
C ALA A 1047 -50.35 -8.81 -33.46
N PRO A 1048 -51.49 -8.58 -32.77
CA PRO A 1048 -52.78 -8.47 -33.44
C PRO A 1048 -52.86 -7.17 -34.26
N CYS A 1049 -53.99 -6.99 -34.96
CA CYS A 1049 -54.24 -5.90 -35.92
C CYS A 1049 -54.05 -4.50 -35.30
N ASP A 1050 -54.37 -4.35 -34.01
CA ASP A 1050 -54.32 -3.14 -33.20
C ASP A 1050 -53.00 -2.98 -32.43
N GLY A 1051 -52.15 -4.01 -32.43
CA GLY A 1051 -51.01 -4.10 -31.52
C GLY A 1051 -49.94 -3.03 -31.74
N PHE A 1052 -49.48 -2.81 -32.97
CA PHE A 1052 -48.48 -1.77 -33.23
C PHE A 1052 -49.05 -0.35 -33.10
N ALA A 1053 -50.32 -0.15 -33.42
CA ALA A 1053 -51.03 1.11 -33.17
C ALA A 1053 -51.06 1.42 -31.67
N ASN A 1054 -51.40 0.44 -30.84
CA ASN A 1054 -51.35 0.56 -29.38
C ASN A 1054 -49.92 0.79 -28.86
N ILE A 1055 -48.89 0.09 -29.34
CA ILE A 1055 -47.51 0.33 -28.91
C ILE A 1055 -47.07 1.77 -29.23
N PHE A 1056 -47.42 2.28 -30.42
CA PHE A 1056 -47.11 3.65 -30.81
C PHE A 1056 -47.84 4.66 -29.93
N ILE A 1057 -49.15 4.50 -29.74
CA ILE A 1057 -49.97 5.35 -28.85
C ILE A 1057 -49.39 5.40 -27.44
N LEU A 1058 -49.12 4.24 -26.84
CA LEU A 1058 -48.64 4.14 -25.47
C LEU A 1058 -47.23 4.72 -25.30
N SER A 1059 -46.39 4.67 -26.34
CA SER A 1059 -45.08 5.33 -26.36
C SER A 1059 -45.23 6.87 -26.40
N LEU A 1060 -46.20 7.39 -27.16
CA LEU A 1060 -46.50 8.82 -27.21
C LEU A 1060 -47.09 9.34 -25.90
N TRP A 1061 -47.91 8.53 -25.20
CA TRP A 1061 -48.46 8.88 -23.90
C TRP A 1061 -47.40 9.15 -22.85
N LEU A 1062 -46.25 8.47 -22.91
CA LEU A 1062 -45.10 8.72 -22.02
C LEU A 1062 -44.49 10.12 -22.20
N ASN A 1063 -44.70 10.73 -23.37
CA ASN A 1063 -44.29 12.11 -23.68
C ASN A 1063 -45.45 13.12 -23.50
N GLY A 1064 -46.55 12.73 -22.86
CA GLY A 1064 -47.71 13.59 -22.61
C GLY A 1064 -48.48 13.98 -23.86
N ILE A 1065 -48.41 13.16 -24.91
CA ILE A 1065 -49.08 13.37 -26.20
C ILE A 1065 -50.35 12.55 -26.22
N THR A 1066 -51.47 13.16 -26.64
CA THR A 1066 -52.78 12.52 -26.78
C THR A 1066 -53.04 12.26 -28.27
N PRO A 1067 -52.58 11.13 -28.83
CA PRO A 1067 -52.99 10.69 -30.15
C PRO A 1067 -54.46 10.22 -30.13
N GLU A 1068 -55.09 10.15 -31.30
CA GLU A 1068 -56.39 9.51 -31.45
C GLU A 1068 -56.22 8.20 -32.22
N CYS A 1069 -56.87 7.13 -31.76
CA CYS A 1069 -56.92 5.89 -32.52
C CYS A 1069 -58.04 5.96 -33.56
N VAL A 1070 -57.72 5.62 -34.80
CA VAL A 1070 -58.64 5.63 -35.92
C VAL A 1070 -58.87 4.19 -36.37
N GLN A 1071 -60.08 3.71 -36.18
CA GLN A 1071 -60.52 2.42 -36.69
C GLN A 1071 -60.95 2.60 -38.14
N VAL A 1072 -60.47 1.71 -38.99
CA VAL A 1072 -60.63 1.77 -40.43
C VAL A 1072 -61.38 0.51 -40.88
N TYR A 1073 -62.57 0.65 -41.46
CA TYR A 1073 -63.40 -0.49 -41.89
C TYR A 1073 -64.31 -0.13 -43.08
N PRO A 1074 -64.76 -1.10 -43.90
CA PRO A 1074 -65.49 -0.77 -45.14
C PRO A 1074 -66.84 -0.07 -44.91
N GLU A 1075 -67.16 0.93 -45.73
CA GLU A 1075 -68.43 1.67 -45.64
C GLU A 1075 -69.64 0.78 -45.94
N LYS A 1076 -69.47 -0.11 -46.93
CA LYS A 1076 -70.56 -0.90 -47.48
C LYS A 1076 -71.02 -2.01 -46.52
N ILE A 1077 -72.29 -1.90 -46.12
CA ILE A 1077 -73.01 -2.91 -45.35
C ILE A 1077 -73.64 -3.93 -46.31
N LEU A 1078 -73.34 -5.20 -46.11
CA LEU A 1078 -73.85 -6.33 -46.88
C LEU A 1078 -75.13 -6.89 -46.27
N ASP A 1079 -75.16 -7.06 -44.95
CA ASP A 1079 -76.30 -7.59 -44.18
C ASP A 1079 -76.20 -7.15 -42.71
N TYR A 1080 -77.09 -7.64 -41.84
CA TYR A 1080 -77.02 -7.49 -40.40
C TYR A 1080 -77.00 -8.87 -39.73
N ASP A 1081 -76.17 -9.04 -38.70
CA ASP A 1081 -76.12 -10.28 -37.92
C ASP A 1081 -77.33 -10.44 -36.98
N GLU A 1082 -77.40 -11.57 -36.25
CA GLU A 1082 -78.51 -11.89 -35.34
C GLU A 1082 -78.68 -10.88 -34.19
N ASP A 1083 -77.64 -10.11 -33.86
CA ASP A 1083 -77.64 -9.07 -32.84
C ASP A 1083 -77.90 -7.65 -33.44
N GLY A 1084 -78.13 -7.57 -34.75
CA GLY A 1084 -78.40 -6.32 -35.46
C GLY A 1084 -77.14 -5.49 -35.77
N LYS A 1085 -75.95 -6.06 -35.72
CA LYS A 1085 -74.71 -5.40 -36.15
C LYS A 1085 -74.50 -5.54 -37.66
N PRO A 1086 -73.98 -4.51 -38.33
CA PRO A 1086 -73.77 -4.55 -39.78
C PRO A 1086 -72.63 -5.52 -40.14
N ILE A 1087 -72.93 -6.49 -41.01
CA ILE A 1087 -71.96 -7.33 -41.70
C ILE A 1087 -71.45 -6.56 -42.92
N ARG A 1088 -70.14 -6.35 -43.01
CA ARG A 1088 -69.50 -5.51 -44.04
C ARG A 1088 -68.62 -6.35 -44.96
N GLU A 1089 -68.14 -5.73 -46.04
CA GLU A 1089 -67.04 -6.30 -46.80
C GLU A 1089 -65.76 -6.38 -45.94
N PHE A 1090 -64.78 -7.17 -46.35
CA PHE A 1090 -63.43 -7.17 -45.78
C PHE A 1090 -62.50 -6.42 -46.73
N MET A 1091 -61.59 -5.62 -46.16
CA MET A 1091 -60.53 -4.94 -46.90
C MET A 1091 -59.45 -5.94 -47.30
N LEU A 1092 -58.99 -5.83 -48.54
CA LEU A 1092 -57.93 -6.67 -49.11
C LEU A 1092 -56.67 -5.83 -49.30
N VAL A 1093 -55.56 -6.20 -48.65
CA VAL A 1093 -54.31 -5.40 -48.70
C VAL A 1093 -53.72 -5.32 -50.10
N ASN A 1094 -52.92 -4.28 -50.38
CA ASN A 1094 -52.34 -4.03 -51.69
C ASN A 1094 -51.16 -4.97 -52.02
N ASN A 1095 -51.46 -6.25 -52.27
CA ASN A 1095 -50.47 -7.28 -52.62
C ASN A 1095 -51.02 -8.36 -53.57
N TRP A 1096 -51.90 -7.98 -54.50
CA TRP A 1096 -52.59 -8.91 -55.38
C TRP A 1096 -52.49 -8.59 -56.87
N GLU A 1097 -52.41 -9.64 -57.67
CA GLU A 1097 -52.52 -9.64 -59.12
C GLU A 1097 -53.75 -10.45 -59.56
N VAL A 1098 -54.57 -9.92 -60.45
CA VAL A 1098 -55.71 -10.64 -61.02
C VAL A 1098 -55.22 -11.58 -62.10
N ILE A 1099 -55.40 -12.89 -61.91
CA ILE A 1099 -54.96 -13.91 -62.87
C ILE A 1099 -56.10 -14.44 -63.74
N ASN A 1100 -57.36 -14.33 -63.29
CA ASN A 1100 -58.53 -14.76 -64.05
C ASN A 1100 -59.78 -13.94 -63.66
N THR A 1101 -60.89 -14.08 -64.39
CA THR A 1101 -62.17 -13.44 -64.03
C THR A 1101 -63.31 -14.42 -64.15
N SER A 1102 -63.72 -15.01 -63.02
CA SER A 1102 -64.75 -16.05 -62.96
C SER A 1102 -66.18 -15.52 -63.15
N PHE A 1103 -66.46 -14.24 -62.86
CA PHE A 1103 -67.80 -13.67 -62.93
C PHE A 1103 -67.84 -12.34 -63.72
N PRO A 1104 -67.58 -12.37 -65.05
CA PRO A 1104 -67.48 -11.17 -65.87
C PRO A 1104 -68.79 -10.36 -65.95
N ASP A 1105 -69.94 -11.03 -65.80
CA ASP A 1105 -71.29 -10.42 -65.88
C ASP A 1105 -71.75 -9.76 -64.56
N ARG A 1106 -71.00 -9.91 -63.46
CA ARG A 1106 -71.31 -9.23 -62.18
C ARG A 1106 -70.76 -7.80 -62.22
N ASN A 1107 -71.58 -6.81 -61.88
CA ASN A 1107 -71.20 -5.39 -62.03
C ASN A 1107 -70.12 -4.92 -61.04
N THR A 1108 -69.96 -5.56 -59.87
CA THR A 1108 -69.07 -5.09 -58.80
C THR A 1108 -68.01 -6.13 -58.40
N HIS A 1109 -68.39 -7.32 -57.92
CA HIS A 1109 -67.45 -8.38 -57.51
C HIS A 1109 -67.29 -9.45 -58.61
N LYS A 1110 -66.19 -9.33 -59.36
CA LYS A 1110 -65.94 -10.08 -60.61
C LYS A 1110 -65.01 -11.28 -60.43
N TRP A 1111 -64.30 -11.34 -59.32
CA TRP A 1111 -63.23 -12.31 -59.08
C TRP A 1111 -63.62 -13.26 -57.96
N LYS A 1112 -63.40 -14.54 -58.16
CA LYS A 1112 -63.49 -15.54 -57.09
C LYS A 1112 -62.29 -15.37 -56.16
N PHE A 1113 -62.51 -15.39 -54.85
CA PHE A 1113 -61.45 -15.40 -53.83
C PHE A 1113 -61.73 -16.54 -52.87
N GLN A 1114 -60.71 -17.21 -52.35
CA GLN A 1114 -60.90 -18.38 -51.47
C GLN A 1114 -60.06 -18.24 -50.21
N LEU A 1115 -60.70 -18.48 -49.06
CA LEU A 1115 -60.09 -18.53 -47.72
C LEU A 1115 -60.52 -19.86 -47.04
N HIS A 1116 -59.94 -20.24 -45.89
CA HIS A 1116 -60.27 -21.53 -45.22
C HIS A 1116 -60.76 -21.30 -43.77
N GLU A 1117 -61.82 -22.02 -43.34
CA GLU A 1117 -62.37 -22.16 -41.96
C GLU A 1117 -61.26 -22.27 -40.86
N GLU A 1118 -61.27 -21.61 -39.69
CA GLU A 1118 -62.31 -20.94 -38.88
C GLU A 1118 -61.71 -19.75 -38.05
N THR A 1119 -62.49 -18.66 -37.91
CA THR A 1119 -62.54 -17.61 -36.84
C THR A 1119 -62.62 -16.17 -37.39
N ALA A 1120 -63.45 -15.37 -36.71
CA ALA A 1120 -64.31 -14.32 -37.26
C ALA A 1120 -63.65 -12.96 -37.57
N SER A 1121 -62.37 -12.89 -37.96
CA SER A 1121 -61.80 -11.60 -38.41
C SER A 1121 -60.64 -11.69 -39.40
N MET A 1122 -59.77 -12.72 -39.37
CA MET A 1122 -58.53 -12.78 -40.19
C MET A 1122 -58.05 -14.24 -40.41
N MET A 1123 -57.53 -14.59 -41.60
CA MET A 1123 -57.27 -16.00 -42.01
C MET A 1123 -55.87 -16.24 -42.62
N PRO A 1124 -55.08 -17.24 -42.15
CA PRO A 1124 -53.76 -17.61 -42.70
C PRO A 1124 -53.81 -18.74 -43.78
N PRO A 1125 -52.84 -18.87 -44.71
CA PRO A 1125 -52.84 -19.90 -45.76
C PRO A 1125 -51.92 -21.12 -45.50
N PHE A 1126 -52.34 -22.31 -45.97
CA PHE A 1126 -51.40 -23.35 -46.45
C PHE A 1126 -51.83 -23.83 -47.86
N PRO A 1127 -50.88 -23.99 -48.82
CA PRO A 1127 -51.13 -24.19 -50.25
C PRO A 1127 -51.98 -25.40 -50.65
N ASN A 1128 -52.98 -25.16 -51.50
CA ASN A 1128 -53.39 -26.12 -52.51
C ASN A 1128 -52.57 -25.89 -53.79
N ASN A 1129 -51.55 -26.72 -54.04
CA ASN A 1129 -50.71 -26.82 -55.25
C ASN A 1129 -50.00 -25.55 -55.80
N ASN A 1130 -50.31 -24.33 -55.34
CA ASN A 1130 -49.57 -23.09 -55.55
C ASN A 1130 -49.81 -22.12 -54.36
N PRO A 1131 -48.80 -21.84 -53.51
CA PRO A 1131 -48.96 -21.08 -52.24
C PRO A 1131 -49.36 -19.61 -52.39
N PHE A 1132 -49.41 -19.11 -53.61
CA PHE A 1132 -49.67 -17.71 -53.88
C PHE A 1132 -51.00 -17.48 -54.61
N VAL A 1133 -51.87 -18.47 -54.82
CA VAL A 1133 -53.12 -18.31 -55.59
C VAL A 1133 -54.37 -18.62 -54.75
N TYR A 1134 -55.33 -17.69 -54.74
CA TYR A 1134 -56.51 -17.67 -53.87
C TYR A 1134 -57.76 -17.40 -54.73
N GLY A 1135 -58.21 -18.41 -55.47
CA GLY A 1135 -59.21 -18.25 -56.52
C GLY A 1135 -58.63 -17.57 -57.77
N ASP A 1136 -59.18 -16.42 -58.14
CA ASP A 1136 -58.81 -15.61 -59.31
C ASP A 1136 -57.71 -14.57 -59.01
N LEU A 1137 -57.25 -14.49 -57.77
CA LEU A 1137 -56.21 -13.56 -57.33
C LEU A 1137 -54.94 -14.32 -56.94
N LYS A 1138 -53.80 -13.77 -57.34
CA LYS A 1138 -52.47 -14.25 -56.97
C LYS A 1138 -51.80 -13.23 -56.06
N SER A 1139 -51.36 -13.65 -54.88
CA SER A 1139 -50.55 -12.85 -53.97
C SER A 1139 -49.18 -12.62 -54.61
N VAL A 1140 -48.76 -11.36 -54.63
CA VAL A 1140 -47.45 -10.90 -55.13
C VAL A 1140 -46.73 -10.14 -54.01
N ASP A 1141 -45.48 -9.73 -54.24
CA ASP A 1141 -44.81 -8.82 -53.32
C ASP A 1141 -45.65 -7.54 -53.18
N GLY A 1142 -45.99 -7.18 -51.94
CA GLY A 1142 -46.73 -5.97 -51.64
C GLY A 1142 -46.28 -5.37 -50.33
N ILE A 1143 -47.21 -4.80 -49.56
CA ILE A 1143 -46.85 -4.03 -48.37
C ILE A 1143 -46.26 -4.94 -47.29
N ALA A 1144 -45.02 -4.63 -46.88
CA ALA A 1144 -44.32 -5.30 -45.79
C ALA A 1144 -44.80 -4.78 -44.43
N GLY A 1145 -44.89 -5.67 -43.45
CA GLY A 1145 -45.21 -5.33 -42.07
C GLY A 1145 -43.96 -5.25 -41.18
N GLN A 1146 -44.12 -4.80 -39.94
CA GLN A 1146 -43.04 -4.77 -38.97
C GLN A 1146 -42.34 -6.13 -38.85
N ASN A 1147 -41.03 -6.15 -39.08
CA ASN A 1147 -40.17 -7.34 -39.06
C ASN A 1147 -40.60 -8.50 -39.98
N ILE A 1148 -41.49 -8.28 -40.96
CA ILE A 1148 -41.93 -9.32 -41.91
C ILE A 1148 -42.19 -8.75 -43.32
N ASN A 1149 -41.55 -9.33 -44.33
CA ASN A 1149 -41.70 -8.86 -45.70
C ASN A 1149 -43.09 -9.16 -46.30
N GLN A 1150 -43.76 -10.19 -45.81
CA GLN A 1150 -45.10 -10.58 -46.27
C GLN A 1150 -45.93 -11.06 -45.07
N PRO A 1151 -46.78 -10.20 -44.46
CA PRO A 1151 -47.71 -10.61 -43.40
C PRO A 1151 -48.56 -11.80 -43.85
N LEU A 1152 -48.82 -12.76 -42.95
CA LEU A 1152 -49.57 -13.98 -43.30
C LEU A 1152 -51.04 -13.69 -43.64
N GLU A 1153 -51.64 -12.75 -42.92
CA GLU A 1153 -53.03 -12.34 -43.09
C GLU A 1153 -53.17 -11.32 -44.23
N LYS A 1154 -54.11 -11.58 -45.13
CA LYS A 1154 -54.25 -10.82 -46.39
C LYS A 1154 -55.59 -10.10 -46.57
N ALA A 1155 -56.53 -10.31 -45.66
CA ALA A 1155 -57.83 -9.65 -45.65
C ALA A 1155 -58.23 -9.31 -44.21
N PHE A 1156 -58.85 -8.15 -44.02
CA PHE A 1156 -59.08 -7.53 -42.71
C PHE A 1156 -60.51 -6.97 -42.68
N SER A 1157 -61.29 -7.31 -41.66
CA SER A 1157 -62.60 -6.65 -41.43
C SER A 1157 -62.43 -5.22 -40.91
N GLN A 1158 -61.30 -4.95 -40.26
CA GLN A 1158 -60.92 -3.68 -39.66
C GLN A 1158 -59.41 -3.57 -39.52
N HIS A 1159 -58.88 -2.34 -39.52
CA HIS A 1159 -57.48 -2.00 -39.29
C HIS A 1159 -57.39 -0.76 -38.39
N TYR A 1160 -56.26 -0.53 -37.74
CA TYR A 1160 -56.10 0.59 -36.81
C TYR A 1160 -54.93 1.49 -37.19
N LEU A 1161 -55.22 2.78 -37.33
CA LEU A 1161 -54.27 3.85 -37.55
C LEU A 1161 -54.21 4.74 -36.31
N VAL A 1162 -53.16 5.55 -36.23
CA VAL A 1162 -52.99 6.53 -35.16
C VAL A 1162 -52.94 7.90 -35.79
N THR A 1163 -53.82 8.82 -35.41
CA THR A 1163 -53.73 10.21 -35.89
C THR A 1163 -53.16 11.14 -34.83
N VAL A 1164 -52.25 12.00 -35.28
CA VAL A 1164 -51.68 13.08 -34.47
C VAL A 1164 -51.65 14.34 -35.32
N ASN A 1165 -52.36 15.38 -34.88
CA ASN A 1165 -52.44 16.69 -35.58
C ASN A 1165 -52.89 16.64 -37.05
N GLY A 1166 -53.63 15.60 -37.46
CA GLY A 1166 -54.18 15.46 -38.82
C GLY A 1166 -53.41 14.51 -39.74
N ASP A 1167 -52.22 14.06 -39.35
CA ASP A 1167 -51.47 13.02 -40.08
C ASP A 1167 -51.94 11.63 -39.61
N TYR A 1168 -51.96 10.63 -40.50
CA TYR A 1168 -52.39 9.26 -40.20
C TYR A 1168 -51.20 8.30 -40.25
N TYR A 1169 -50.74 7.88 -39.09
CA TYR A 1169 -49.64 6.95 -38.93
C TYR A 1169 -50.17 5.51 -38.96
N ASP A 1170 -49.53 4.65 -39.76
CA ASP A 1170 -49.73 3.19 -39.78
C ASP A 1170 -48.48 2.47 -39.23
N PRO A 1171 -48.39 2.28 -37.90
CA PRO A 1171 -47.21 1.66 -37.28
C PRO A 1171 -47.02 0.19 -37.68
N SER A 1172 -48.08 -0.49 -38.13
CA SER A 1172 -48.03 -1.90 -38.54
C SER A 1172 -47.28 -2.08 -39.86
N TYR A 1173 -47.48 -1.17 -40.80
CA TYR A 1173 -46.83 -1.16 -42.12
C TYR A 1173 -45.73 -0.10 -42.26
N GLY A 1174 -45.47 0.71 -41.23
CA GLY A 1174 -44.46 1.77 -41.26
C GLY A 1174 -44.77 2.88 -42.26
N LEU A 1175 -46.05 3.11 -42.57
CA LEU A 1175 -46.50 4.08 -43.56
C LEU A 1175 -47.12 5.32 -42.89
N LEU A 1176 -46.89 6.48 -43.48
CA LEU A 1176 -47.54 7.73 -43.12
C LEU A 1176 -48.49 8.10 -44.26
N HIS A 1177 -49.72 8.47 -43.92
CA HIS A 1177 -50.75 8.88 -44.88
C HIS A 1177 -51.20 10.30 -44.55
N ASP A 1178 -51.23 11.16 -45.57
CA ASP A 1178 -51.67 12.55 -45.46
C ASP A 1178 -53.21 12.67 -45.45
N SER A 1179 -53.92 11.62 -45.89
CA SER A 1179 -55.38 11.58 -45.85
C SER A 1179 -55.97 10.15 -45.84
N PRO A 1180 -57.25 9.99 -45.44
CA PRO A 1180 -57.98 8.73 -45.55
C PRO A 1180 -57.94 8.09 -46.96
N GLU A 1181 -58.05 8.94 -47.98
CA GLU A 1181 -58.02 8.53 -49.39
C GLU A 1181 -56.65 7.93 -49.77
N GLU A 1182 -55.56 8.48 -49.24
CA GLU A 1182 -54.21 7.95 -49.51
C GLU A 1182 -54.00 6.56 -48.90
N PHE A 1183 -54.57 6.29 -47.72
CA PHE A 1183 -54.57 4.94 -47.16
C PHE A 1183 -55.32 3.98 -48.08
N GLU A 1184 -56.53 4.32 -48.55
CA GLU A 1184 -57.28 3.46 -49.46
C GLU A 1184 -56.55 3.18 -50.78
N GLU A 1185 -55.84 4.17 -51.33
CA GLU A 1185 -55.08 4.02 -52.57
C GLU A 1185 -53.79 3.23 -52.39
N ASN A 1186 -53.05 3.47 -51.30
CA ASN A 1186 -51.73 2.89 -51.11
C ASN A 1186 -51.79 1.54 -50.36
N ALA A 1187 -52.70 1.41 -49.38
CA ALA A 1187 -52.78 0.26 -48.49
C ALA A 1187 -53.69 -0.87 -49.00
N LEU A 1188 -54.70 -0.57 -49.82
CA LEU A 1188 -55.73 -1.54 -50.24
C LEU A 1188 -55.70 -1.85 -51.74
N PHE A 1189 -55.87 -3.14 -52.06
CA PHE A 1189 -56.17 -3.59 -53.42
C PHE A 1189 -57.66 -3.46 -53.74
N GLY A 1190 -58.52 -3.75 -52.76
CA GLY A 1190 -59.98 -3.79 -52.93
C GLY A 1190 -60.69 -4.46 -51.77
N TYR A 1191 -61.83 -5.09 -52.05
CA TYR A 1191 -62.71 -5.64 -51.02
C TYR A 1191 -63.20 -7.04 -51.37
N ILE A 1192 -63.48 -7.84 -50.35
CA ILE A 1192 -64.05 -9.18 -50.49
C ILE A 1192 -65.34 -9.34 -49.68
N MET A 1193 -66.26 -10.16 -50.18
CA MET A 1193 -67.48 -10.56 -49.47
C MET A 1193 -67.74 -12.06 -49.64
N PRO A 1194 -68.44 -12.73 -48.69
CA PRO A 1194 -68.85 -14.12 -48.88
C PRO A 1194 -69.65 -14.32 -50.18
N ASP A 1195 -69.42 -15.39 -50.93
CA ASP A 1195 -70.24 -15.71 -52.11
C ASP A 1195 -71.60 -16.27 -51.65
N PRO A 1196 -72.73 -15.57 -51.88
CA PRO A 1196 -74.05 -16.04 -51.43
C PRO A 1196 -74.50 -17.35 -52.10
N TYR A 1197 -73.76 -17.82 -53.11
CA TYR A 1197 -74.02 -19.07 -53.84
C TYR A 1197 -72.87 -20.09 -53.74
N GLY A 1198 -71.81 -19.77 -52.97
CA GLY A 1198 -70.60 -20.59 -52.85
C GLY A 1198 -70.62 -21.51 -51.63
N THR A 1199 -69.50 -22.20 -51.40
CA THR A 1199 -69.23 -22.86 -50.11
C THR A 1199 -68.79 -21.83 -49.07
N TYR A 1200 -68.73 -22.20 -47.79
CA TYR A 1200 -68.35 -21.29 -46.69
C TYR A 1200 -66.99 -20.60 -46.91
N ASP A 1201 -66.09 -21.24 -47.67
CA ASP A 1201 -64.74 -20.79 -47.99
C ASP A 1201 -64.65 -19.90 -49.26
N ASP A 1202 -65.75 -19.75 -49.99
CA ASP A 1202 -65.79 -19.00 -51.25
C ASP A 1202 -66.22 -17.55 -51.02
N PHE A 1203 -65.36 -16.63 -51.44
CA PHE A 1203 -65.57 -15.19 -51.42
C PHE A 1203 -65.56 -14.62 -52.84
N LEU A 1204 -66.05 -13.40 -52.97
CA LEU A 1204 -66.04 -12.62 -54.19
C LEU A 1204 -65.24 -11.35 -53.93
N ALA A 1205 -64.24 -11.09 -54.76
CA ALA A 1205 -63.40 -9.91 -54.69
C ALA A 1205 -63.77 -8.88 -55.76
N ARG A 1206 -63.56 -7.61 -55.42
CA ARG A 1206 -63.60 -6.47 -56.32
C ARG A 1206 -62.41 -5.57 -56.07
N LYS A 1207 -62.01 -4.79 -57.08
CA LYS A 1207 -61.07 -3.69 -56.88
C LYS A 1207 -61.78 -2.53 -56.17
N HIS A 1208 -61.04 -1.77 -55.40
CA HIS A 1208 -61.43 -0.43 -54.97
C HIS A 1208 -61.68 0.45 -56.22
N GLN A 1209 -62.75 1.24 -56.22
CA GLN A 1209 -63.20 1.97 -57.42
C GLN A 1209 -62.97 3.49 -57.36
N HIS A 1210 -63.10 4.09 -56.18
CA HIS A 1210 -62.99 5.53 -55.92
C HIS A 1210 -62.84 5.75 -54.42
N ALA A 1211 -62.04 6.74 -54.03
CA ALA A 1211 -61.80 7.00 -52.61
C ALA A 1211 -63.08 7.31 -51.82
N GLY A 1212 -63.12 6.87 -50.56
CA GLY A 1212 -64.24 6.99 -49.64
C GLY A 1212 -65.04 5.70 -49.46
N GLU A 1213 -64.53 4.54 -49.90
CA GLU A 1213 -65.19 3.24 -49.69
C GLU A 1213 -64.88 2.62 -48.30
N VAL A 1214 -64.09 3.30 -47.48
CA VAL A 1214 -63.74 2.96 -46.09
C VAL A 1214 -64.17 4.09 -45.16
N ILE A 1215 -64.68 3.71 -43.99
CA ILE A 1215 -64.98 4.61 -42.90
C ILE A 1215 -63.76 4.69 -41.98
N PHE A 1216 -63.36 5.93 -41.68
CA PHE A 1216 -62.36 6.26 -40.67
C PHE A 1216 -63.13 6.75 -39.45
N GLU A 1217 -63.28 5.88 -38.47
CA GLU A 1217 -63.95 6.19 -37.22
C GLU A 1217 -62.91 6.44 -36.15
N THR A 1218 -62.81 7.70 -35.70
CA THR A 1218 -62.04 8.01 -34.51
C THR A 1218 -62.72 7.36 -33.32
N THR A 1219 -62.02 6.43 -32.68
CA THR A 1219 -62.51 5.76 -31.48
C THR A 1219 -62.66 6.78 -30.34
N THR A 1220 -63.71 6.64 -29.54
CA THR A 1220 -63.92 7.50 -28.36
C THR A 1220 -63.02 7.14 -27.19
N THR A 1221 -62.26 6.05 -27.31
CA THR A 1221 -61.42 5.53 -26.24
C THR A 1221 -59.96 5.94 -26.46
N PRO A 1222 -59.15 6.00 -25.39
CA PRO A 1222 -57.79 6.50 -25.50
C PRO A 1222 -56.87 5.63 -26.39
N SER A 1223 -57.20 4.35 -26.57
CA SER A 1223 -56.39 3.34 -27.26
C SER A 1223 -57.23 2.52 -28.24
N CYS A 1224 -56.58 1.79 -29.15
CA CYS A 1224 -57.25 0.94 -30.11
C CYS A 1224 -57.76 -0.34 -29.43
N GLY A 1225 -59.04 -0.39 -29.05
CA GLY A 1225 -59.69 -1.61 -28.56
C GLY A 1225 -59.75 -1.82 -27.04
N PHE A 1226 -59.61 -0.75 -26.23
CA PHE A 1226 -59.93 -0.74 -24.78
C PHE A 1226 -60.99 0.30 -24.45
#